data_AF-A0A4R7B7Q9-F1
#
_entry.id   AF-A0A4R7B7Q9-F1
#
_cell.length_a   1.000
_cell.length_b   1.000
_cell.length_c   1.000
_cell.angle_alpha   90.00
_cell.angle_beta   90.00
_cell.angle_gamma   90.00
#
_symmetry.space_group_name_H-M   'P 1'
#
loop_
_entity.id
_entity.type
_entity.pdbx_description
1 polymer ?
#
loop_
_entity_poly.entity_id
_entity_poly.type
_entity_poly.pdbx_seq_one_letter_code
_entity_poly.pdbx_strand_id
1 'polypeptide(L)'
;MWAMAFRNLYRDQRRTLATVVAVGAGLLAVLLFFGYIRFVEGSLASVVIYRDANAHVQVYRKDGPEQLAATPAQYSLDRQEQRTVHELAQSLPHFRRVSDQLVGVGMVNAGGHNAVFLARGIDPAFEAELQADSRLAAPPAPLSRDGLLLTRQLQDLLGAPAKGSDVQLFGASYVNRLNAIEAPLTGSFSTGIEAIEDKGLKAPLTLLQSLYDTDAVSRVVVQLDDRGNAAAYRDALAARLERQAPGRYEVTTWNHPQIGQLYVSFMGFFNMVFAFTGTVVFVISLTTIQHTVAMNVADRTREIGMLRAMGFSRRKIAGLFVRESVLTTLIAACVALGLAYLVMYGILLTHMQTQLPRIAEPVQLALDLPLSWALATIVVATLGIALGATVTARKRIGGKVLADGKSVPLTRLLTTTACLVLTTLLTIGHAHAEDAPSETVMRDWLRKADLARGGWGSYKWALSIHTEDPAGATTTTYDIAVRDGKALARTVEPKRYQGEKILIASRAMWYIKPGLRKPVSISPQQRLVGEAANGDIAATQYARDYTPLFVGSTQVNGVDCYKLKLNAATPGATYEGIVYYLDKRSLMGVKADFLTASGMVFKIATFEYGNKVKVNGREQPFVSSMKIVNANFPDRYSQLQYVQVAPSNPPDSLFALDTLMTM
;
A
#
# COMPACT_ATOMS: atom_id res chain seq x y z
N MET A 1 34.23 48.46 18.72
CA MET A 1 34.47 47.08 18.24
C MET A 1 33.76 46.79 16.91
N TRP A 2 32.45 47.01 16.77
CA TRP A 2 31.74 46.80 15.50
C TRP A 2 32.24 47.69 14.34
N ALA A 3 32.46 48.99 14.60
CA ALA A 3 33.06 49.89 13.59
C ALA A 3 34.47 49.46 13.13
N MET A 4 35.26 48.85 14.02
CA MET A 4 36.57 48.29 13.67
C MET A 4 36.42 47.03 12.80
N ALA A 5 35.49 46.13 13.14
CA ALA A 5 35.21 44.95 12.31
C ALA A 5 34.75 45.34 10.89
N PHE A 6 33.89 46.36 10.76
CA PHE A 6 33.43 46.85 9.46
C PHE A 6 34.57 47.45 8.61
N ARG A 7 35.43 48.30 9.22
CA ARG A 7 36.63 48.83 8.55
C ARG A 7 37.58 47.72 8.09
N ASN A 8 37.75 46.68 8.92
CA ASN A 8 38.62 45.55 8.59
C ASN A 8 38.09 44.71 7.41
N LEU A 9 36.78 44.60 7.25
CA LEU A 9 36.15 43.93 6.11
C LEU A 9 36.39 44.69 4.80
N TYR A 10 36.29 46.02 4.85
CA TYR A 10 36.50 46.88 3.69
C TYR A 10 37.97 46.95 3.26
N ARG A 11 38.92 46.82 4.18
CA ARG A 11 40.36 46.84 3.88
C ARG A 11 40.79 45.61 3.08
N ASP A 12 40.24 44.44 3.37
CA ASP A 12 40.64 43.16 2.75
C ASP A 12 39.57 42.61 1.78
N GLN A 13 39.15 43.42 0.81
CA GLN A 13 37.98 43.15 -0.05
C GLN A 13 38.02 41.79 -0.76
N ARG A 14 39.17 41.39 -1.33
CA ARG A 14 39.30 40.11 -2.07
C ARG A 14 39.04 38.90 -1.18
N ARG A 15 39.54 38.93 0.06
CA ARG A 15 39.40 37.85 1.03
C ARG A 15 37.98 37.81 1.61
N THR A 16 37.46 38.99 1.95
CA THR A 16 36.06 39.13 2.37
C THR A 16 35.12 38.57 1.30
N LEU A 17 35.35 38.93 0.03
CA LEU A 17 34.57 38.43 -1.11
C LEU A 17 34.66 36.90 -1.24
N ALA A 18 35.87 36.32 -1.19
CA ALA A 18 36.03 34.86 -1.27
C ALA A 18 35.28 34.12 -0.15
N THR A 19 35.26 34.69 1.06
CA THR A 19 34.53 34.12 2.20
C THR A 19 33.02 34.28 2.05
N VAL A 20 32.56 35.45 1.58
CA VAL A 20 31.16 35.72 1.29
C VAL A 20 30.62 34.78 0.22
N VAL A 21 31.38 34.54 -0.85
CA VAL A 21 30.98 33.60 -1.93
C VAL A 21 30.91 32.17 -1.41
N ALA A 22 31.93 31.70 -0.67
CA ALA A 22 31.95 30.33 -0.15
C ALA A 22 30.80 30.06 0.83
N VAL A 23 30.59 30.94 1.81
CA VAL A 23 29.49 30.81 2.79
C VAL A 23 28.13 31.03 2.13
N GLY A 24 28.04 32.03 1.24
CA GLY A 24 26.81 32.38 0.51
C GLY A 24 26.34 31.25 -0.40
N ALA A 25 27.25 30.57 -1.10
CA ALA A 25 26.91 29.42 -1.95
C ALA A 25 26.34 28.26 -1.13
N GLY A 26 26.94 27.94 0.03
CA GLY A 26 26.41 26.92 0.93
C GLY A 26 25.02 27.26 1.46
N LEU A 27 24.82 28.50 1.89
CA LEU A 27 23.52 28.96 2.40
C LEU A 27 22.45 29.02 1.30
N LEU A 28 22.81 29.47 0.10
CA LEU A 28 21.93 29.46 -1.08
C LEU A 28 21.48 28.02 -1.39
N ALA A 29 22.41 27.06 -1.41
CA ALA A 29 22.08 25.65 -1.66
C ALA A 29 21.10 25.10 -0.62
N VAL A 30 21.31 25.39 0.68
CA VAL A 30 20.41 24.96 1.75
C VAL A 30 19.02 25.60 1.61
N LEU A 31 18.96 26.90 1.31
CA LEU A 31 17.68 27.61 1.10
C LEU A 31 16.92 27.02 -0.10
N LEU A 32 17.56 26.89 -1.27
CA LEU A 32 16.93 26.31 -2.46
C LEU A 32 16.44 24.87 -2.21
N PHE A 33 17.27 24.05 -1.55
CA PHE A 33 16.89 22.67 -1.26
C PHE A 33 15.74 22.58 -0.25
N PHE A 34 15.72 23.46 0.76
CA PHE A 34 14.59 23.58 1.68
C PHE A 34 13.30 23.98 0.94
N GLY A 35 13.37 25.00 0.08
CA GLY A 35 12.23 25.44 -0.72
C GLY A 35 11.70 24.35 -1.66
N TYR A 36 12.61 23.53 -2.19
CA TYR A 36 12.25 22.36 -3.00
C TYR A 36 11.56 21.28 -2.15
N ILE A 37 12.06 20.95 -0.97
CA ILE A 37 11.42 19.96 -0.08
C ILE A 37 10.00 20.40 0.29
N ARG A 38 9.82 21.68 0.63
CA ARG A 38 8.50 22.25 0.94
C ARG A 38 7.53 22.16 -0.23
N PHE A 39 8.01 22.41 -1.43
CA PHE A 39 7.25 22.19 -2.66
C PHE A 39 6.84 20.71 -2.84
N VAL A 40 7.80 19.78 -2.67
CA VAL A 40 7.51 18.34 -2.78
C VAL A 40 6.51 17.89 -1.71
N GLU A 41 6.67 18.34 -0.46
CA GLU A 41 5.77 18.06 0.66
C GLU A 41 4.34 18.58 0.36
N GLY A 42 4.22 19.82 -0.11
CA GLY A 42 2.93 20.42 -0.49
C GLY A 42 2.26 19.71 -1.66
N SER A 43 3.04 19.31 -2.67
CA SER A 43 2.55 18.57 -3.83
C SER A 43 2.05 17.19 -3.44
N LEU A 44 2.83 16.45 -2.64
CA LEU A 44 2.47 15.10 -2.21
C LEU A 44 1.28 15.10 -1.24
N ALA A 45 1.23 16.07 -0.32
CA ALA A 45 0.06 16.27 0.54
C ALA A 45 -1.20 16.56 -0.29
N SER A 46 -1.08 17.35 -1.37
CA SER A 46 -2.22 17.65 -2.25
C SER A 46 -2.73 16.42 -2.98
N VAL A 47 -1.83 15.54 -3.43
CA VAL A 47 -2.20 14.24 -4.02
C VAL A 47 -2.95 13.38 -3.01
N VAL A 48 -2.38 13.18 -1.82
CA VAL A 48 -2.98 12.31 -0.79
C VAL A 48 -4.33 12.85 -0.30
N ILE A 49 -4.46 14.16 -0.06
CA ILE A 49 -5.68 14.77 0.49
C ILE A 49 -6.79 14.83 -0.58
N TYR A 50 -6.48 15.35 -1.77
CA TYR A 50 -7.49 15.73 -2.76
C TYR A 50 -7.68 14.69 -3.86
N ARG A 51 -6.61 14.14 -4.44
CA ARG A 51 -6.75 13.16 -5.54
C ARG A 51 -7.27 11.84 -5.05
N ASP A 52 -6.72 11.34 -3.95
CA ASP A 52 -7.25 10.15 -3.31
C ASP A 52 -8.52 10.42 -2.49
N ALA A 53 -8.99 11.67 -2.45
CA ALA A 53 -10.15 12.05 -1.66
C ALA A 53 -10.07 11.59 -0.18
N ASN A 54 -8.86 11.46 0.39
CA ASN A 54 -8.70 11.09 1.80
C ASN A 54 -9.14 12.22 2.76
N ALA A 55 -9.33 13.44 2.22
CA ALA A 55 -9.57 14.66 2.98
C ALA A 55 -8.48 14.88 4.06
N HIS A 56 -8.78 15.66 5.09
CA HIS A 56 -7.79 16.07 6.10
C HIS A 56 -7.72 15.11 7.28
N VAL A 57 -8.89 14.67 7.76
CA VAL A 57 -9.06 13.79 8.92
C VAL A 57 -9.96 12.63 8.54
N GLN A 58 -9.66 11.45 9.07
CA GLN A 58 -10.42 10.22 8.81
C GLN A 58 -10.78 9.56 10.14
N VAL A 59 -11.96 8.98 10.20
CA VAL A 59 -12.45 8.23 11.36
C VAL A 59 -12.72 6.79 10.93
N TYR A 60 -12.13 5.86 11.66
CA TYR A 60 -12.27 4.43 11.49
C TYR A 60 -12.89 3.82 12.75
N ARG A 61 -13.38 2.59 12.64
CA ARG A 61 -13.48 1.72 13.83
C ARG A 61 -12.05 1.43 14.32
N LYS A 62 -11.88 1.24 15.63
CA LYS A 62 -10.57 0.99 16.24
C LYS A 62 -9.79 -0.13 15.52
N ASP A 63 -8.49 0.06 15.28
CA ASP A 63 -7.58 -0.81 14.52
C ASP A 63 -7.97 -0.99 13.03
N GLY A 64 -8.89 -0.17 12.54
CA GLY A 64 -9.37 -0.19 11.16
C GLY A 64 -8.28 0.06 10.12
N PRO A 65 -7.36 1.05 10.29
CA PRO A 65 -6.31 1.30 9.31
C PRO A 65 -5.43 0.07 9.00
N GLU A 66 -5.16 -0.80 9.97
CA GLU A 66 -4.43 -2.05 9.73
C GLU A 66 -5.32 -3.22 9.28
N GLN A 67 -6.51 -3.37 9.88
CA GLN A 67 -7.28 -4.62 9.79
C GLN A 67 -8.38 -4.61 8.72
N LEU A 68 -8.79 -3.44 8.24
CA LEU A 68 -9.92 -3.32 7.32
C LEU A 68 -9.74 -4.12 6.03
N ALA A 69 -8.52 -4.24 5.51
CA ALA A 69 -8.27 -5.05 4.31
C ALA A 69 -8.45 -6.56 4.55
N ALA A 70 -8.21 -7.03 5.78
CA ALA A 70 -8.29 -8.42 6.15
C ALA A 70 -9.71 -8.85 6.58
N THR A 71 -10.41 -7.99 7.33
CA THR A 71 -11.75 -8.26 7.89
C THR A 71 -12.67 -7.04 7.76
N PRO A 72 -13.05 -6.63 6.54
CA PRO A 72 -13.77 -5.38 6.30
C PRO A 72 -15.11 -5.29 7.03
N ALA A 73 -15.83 -6.40 7.19
CA ALA A 73 -17.10 -6.44 7.91
C ALA A 73 -16.96 -6.09 9.41
N GLN A 74 -15.86 -6.49 10.04
CA GLN A 74 -15.62 -6.25 11.47
C GLN A 74 -15.16 -4.82 11.75
N TYR A 75 -14.43 -4.20 10.81
CA TYR A 75 -13.77 -2.90 10.99
C TYR A 75 -14.46 -1.73 10.26
N SER A 76 -15.63 -1.98 9.66
CA SER A 76 -16.45 -0.92 9.05
C SER A 76 -17.43 -0.30 10.04
N LEU A 77 -17.80 0.95 9.78
CA LEU A 77 -18.73 1.75 10.56
C LEU A 77 -20.16 1.50 10.10
N ASP A 78 -21.05 1.12 11.02
CA ASP A 78 -22.47 0.98 10.76
C ASP A 78 -23.19 2.34 10.62
N ARG A 79 -24.48 2.35 10.22
CA ARG A 79 -25.24 3.59 10.00
C ARG A 79 -25.39 4.46 11.26
N GLN A 80 -25.40 3.86 12.46
CA GLN A 80 -25.52 4.61 13.71
C GLN A 80 -24.18 5.28 14.07
N GLU A 81 -23.08 4.55 13.87
CA GLU A 81 -21.72 5.07 14.03
C GLU A 81 -21.44 6.20 13.04
N GLN A 82 -21.80 6.02 11.76
CA GLN A 82 -21.71 7.06 10.73
C GLN A 82 -22.38 8.37 11.20
N ARG A 83 -23.66 8.31 11.62
CA ARG A 83 -24.40 9.48 12.11
C ARG A 83 -23.71 10.14 13.30
N THR A 84 -23.27 9.35 14.27
CA THR A 84 -22.57 9.84 15.47
C THR A 84 -21.30 10.61 15.09
N VAL A 85 -20.51 10.06 14.16
CA VAL A 85 -19.27 10.71 13.70
C VAL A 85 -19.57 12.00 12.93
N HIS A 86 -20.59 12.00 12.07
CA HIS A 86 -21.00 13.21 11.32
C HIS A 86 -21.43 14.35 12.26
N GLU A 87 -22.29 14.06 13.24
CA GLU A 87 -22.76 15.05 14.22
C GLU A 87 -21.60 15.65 15.04
N LEU A 88 -20.69 14.81 15.53
CA LEU A 88 -19.55 15.26 16.31
C LEU A 88 -18.56 16.07 15.47
N ALA A 89 -18.29 15.65 14.23
CA ALA A 89 -17.41 16.38 13.33
C ALA A 89 -17.96 17.79 13.02
N GLN A 90 -19.24 17.90 12.69
CA GLN A 90 -19.88 19.19 12.39
C GLN A 90 -19.84 20.19 13.56
N SER A 91 -19.73 19.70 14.80
CA SER A 91 -19.72 20.54 16.00
C SER A 91 -18.38 21.24 16.29
N LEU A 92 -17.30 20.86 15.60
CA LEU A 92 -15.95 21.34 15.87
C LEU A 92 -15.56 22.53 14.97
N PRO A 93 -14.71 23.46 15.45
CA PRO A 93 -14.19 24.55 14.63
C PRO A 93 -13.36 24.00 13.46
N HIS A 94 -13.17 24.80 12.41
CA HIS A 94 -12.43 24.42 11.19
C HIS A 94 -13.09 23.34 10.32
N PHE A 95 -14.24 22.79 10.74
CA PHE A 95 -15.04 21.88 9.95
C PHE A 95 -15.54 22.55 8.66
N ARG A 96 -15.44 21.84 7.52
CA ARG A 96 -15.99 22.28 6.24
C ARG A 96 -17.01 21.29 5.69
N ARG A 97 -16.66 20.01 5.59
CA ARG A 97 -17.51 18.94 5.02
C ARG A 97 -17.17 17.58 5.61
N VAL A 98 -18.11 16.65 5.52
CA VAL A 98 -17.94 15.25 5.88
C VAL A 98 -18.58 14.36 4.81
N SER A 99 -17.99 13.19 4.55
CA SER A 99 -18.56 12.17 3.68
C SER A 99 -18.16 10.78 4.17
N ASP A 100 -19.02 9.82 3.89
CA ASP A 100 -18.71 8.42 4.08
C ASP A 100 -17.89 7.88 2.92
N GLN A 101 -17.05 6.89 3.20
CA GLN A 101 -16.28 6.17 2.19
C GLN A 101 -16.25 4.68 2.43
N LEU A 102 -16.43 3.94 1.34
CA LEU A 102 -16.25 2.50 1.30
C LEU A 102 -15.05 2.19 0.42
N VAL A 103 -14.03 1.55 0.97
CA VAL A 103 -12.91 1.02 0.19
C VAL A 103 -13.07 -0.48 0.07
N GLY A 104 -12.68 -1.01 -1.08
CA GLY A 104 -12.77 -2.43 -1.30
C GLY A 104 -11.88 -2.90 -2.42
N VAL A 105 -11.69 -4.20 -2.49
CA VAL A 105 -10.92 -4.86 -3.55
C VAL A 105 -11.84 -5.75 -4.36
N GLY A 106 -11.48 -5.98 -5.61
CA GLY A 106 -12.26 -6.80 -6.51
C GLY A 106 -11.60 -6.98 -7.86
N MET A 107 -12.35 -7.45 -8.83
CA MET A 107 -11.92 -7.56 -10.21
C MET A 107 -12.88 -6.85 -11.14
N VAL A 108 -12.32 -6.19 -12.15
CA VAL A 108 -13.07 -5.55 -13.21
C VAL A 108 -12.85 -6.32 -14.50
N ASN A 109 -13.93 -6.55 -15.25
CA ASN A 109 -13.90 -7.10 -16.60
C ASN A 109 -14.42 -6.06 -17.59
N ALA A 110 -13.70 -5.90 -18.70
CA ALA A 110 -14.20 -5.22 -19.88
C ALA A 110 -13.68 -5.93 -21.14
N GLY A 111 -14.58 -6.24 -22.08
CA GLY A 111 -14.19 -6.81 -23.37
C GLY A 111 -13.38 -8.11 -23.30
N GLY A 112 -13.58 -8.94 -22.27
CA GLY A 112 -12.84 -10.20 -22.07
C GLY A 112 -11.50 -10.06 -21.34
N HIS A 113 -11.04 -8.83 -21.09
CA HIS A 113 -9.88 -8.56 -20.24
C HIS A 113 -10.31 -8.47 -18.78
N ASN A 114 -9.44 -8.92 -17.88
CA ASN A 114 -9.67 -8.94 -16.45
C ASN A 114 -8.50 -8.29 -15.72
N ALA A 115 -8.80 -7.44 -14.74
CA ALA A 115 -7.79 -6.86 -13.86
C ALA A 115 -8.32 -6.74 -12.44
N VAL A 116 -7.42 -6.73 -11.46
CA VAL A 116 -7.76 -6.44 -10.06
C VAL A 116 -7.94 -4.94 -9.91
N PHE A 117 -8.93 -4.53 -9.12
CA PHE A 117 -9.08 -3.14 -8.72
C PHE A 117 -8.98 -2.94 -7.20
N LEU A 118 -8.57 -1.73 -6.83
CA LEU A 118 -8.72 -1.12 -5.52
C LEU A 118 -9.75 0.01 -5.68
N ALA A 119 -10.95 -0.21 -5.17
CA ALA A 119 -12.07 0.70 -5.32
C ALA A 119 -12.19 1.66 -4.15
N ARG A 120 -12.58 2.90 -4.48
CA ARG A 120 -13.04 3.90 -3.51
C ARG A 120 -14.45 4.36 -3.89
N GLY A 121 -15.36 4.11 -2.97
CA GLY A 121 -16.76 4.51 -3.00
C GLY A 121 -16.90 5.81 -2.23
N ILE A 122 -17.40 6.85 -2.88
CA ILE A 122 -17.54 8.18 -2.29
C ILE A 122 -18.78 8.88 -2.84
N ASP A 123 -19.32 9.86 -2.12
CA ASP A 123 -20.33 10.76 -2.66
C ASP A 123 -19.72 11.61 -3.80
N PRO A 124 -20.25 11.53 -5.04
CA PRO A 124 -19.76 12.32 -6.15
C PRO A 124 -19.77 13.84 -5.92
N ALA A 125 -20.75 14.35 -5.17
CA ALA A 125 -20.84 15.79 -4.88
C ALA A 125 -19.73 16.24 -3.92
N PHE A 126 -19.50 15.46 -2.86
CA PHE A 126 -18.39 15.72 -1.94
C PHE A 126 -17.05 15.65 -2.65
N GLU A 127 -16.85 14.65 -3.53
CA GLU A 127 -15.60 14.52 -4.28
C GLU A 127 -15.35 15.71 -5.19
N ALA A 128 -16.35 16.14 -5.95
CA ALA A 128 -16.23 17.28 -6.86
C ALA A 128 -15.85 18.56 -6.10
N GLU A 129 -16.48 18.80 -4.94
CA GLU A 129 -16.18 19.95 -4.10
C GLU A 129 -14.79 19.87 -3.45
N LEU A 130 -14.37 18.68 -3.00
CA LEU A 130 -13.02 18.46 -2.47
C LEU A 130 -11.95 18.70 -3.55
N GLN A 131 -12.20 18.24 -4.78
CA GLN A 131 -11.30 18.47 -5.91
C GLN A 131 -11.25 19.94 -6.34
N ALA A 132 -12.36 20.67 -6.24
CA ALA A 132 -12.41 22.10 -6.56
C ALA A 132 -11.54 22.96 -5.61
N ASP A 133 -11.33 22.50 -4.37
CA ASP A 133 -10.40 23.14 -3.42
C ASP A 133 -8.92 22.78 -3.68
N SER A 134 -8.66 21.86 -4.61
CA SER A 134 -7.31 21.42 -4.94
C SER A 134 -6.56 22.46 -5.79
N ARG A 135 -5.27 22.66 -5.50
CA ARG A 135 -4.37 23.50 -6.32
C ARG A 135 -3.67 22.72 -7.44
N LEU A 136 -4.17 21.53 -7.77
CA LEU A 136 -3.58 20.68 -8.80
C LEU A 136 -3.92 21.19 -10.20
N ALA A 137 -2.95 21.14 -11.11
CA ALA A 137 -3.04 21.75 -12.46
C ALA A 137 -4.10 21.11 -13.37
N ALA A 138 -4.55 19.88 -13.08
CA ALA A 138 -5.64 19.22 -13.80
C ALA A 138 -6.49 18.41 -12.80
N PRO A 139 -7.74 18.82 -12.53
CA PRO A 139 -8.66 17.99 -11.76
C PRO A 139 -9.04 16.73 -12.58
N PRO A 140 -9.23 15.57 -11.93
CA PRO A 140 -9.78 14.38 -12.58
C PRO A 140 -11.12 14.63 -13.26
N ALA A 141 -11.53 13.71 -14.14
CA ALA A 141 -12.92 13.68 -14.57
C ALA A 141 -13.85 13.57 -13.34
N PRO A 142 -14.92 14.36 -13.25
CA PRO A 142 -15.83 14.29 -12.11
C PRO A 142 -16.51 12.92 -12.10
N LEU A 143 -16.65 12.35 -10.91
CA LEU A 143 -17.40 11.12 -10.70
C LEU A 143 -18.88 11.37 -11.00
N SER A 144 -19.49 10.51 -11.82
CA SER A 144 -20.93 10.55 -12.09
C SER A 144 -21.70 9.78 -11.00
N ARG A 145 -22.99 10.05 -10.83
CA ARG A 145 -23.86 9.30 -9.90
C ARG A 145 -24.14 7.87 -10.34
N ASP A 146 -24.07 7.59 -11.64
CA ASP A 146 -24.49 6.31 -12.22
C ASP A 146 -23.34 5.51 -12.83
N GLY A 147 -22.11 6.02 -12.76
CA GLY A 147 -20.98 5.39 -13.43
C GLY A 147 -19.67 5.56 -12.69
N LEU A 148 -18.68 4.81 -13.13
CA LEU A 148 -17.39 4.70 -12.46
C LEU A 148 -16.26 5.33 -13.28
N LEU A 149 -15.13 5.52 -12.62
CA LEU A 149 -13.87 5.94 -13.21
C LEU A 149 -12.81 4.86 -12.96
N LEU A 150 -11.98 4.62 -13.97
CA LEU A 150 -10.81 3.76 -13.85
C LEU A 150 -9.55 4.62 -13.97
N THR A 151 -8.47 4.19 -13.33
CA THR A 151 -7.17 4.80 -13.63
C THR A 151 -6.79 4.53 -15.08
N ARG A 152 -6.03 5.44 -15.71
CA ARG A 152 -5.66 5.29 -17.14
C ARG A 152 -4.97 3.96 -17.42
N GLN A 153 -4.02 3.58 -16.57
CA GLN A 153 -3.27 2.33 -16.74
C GLN A 153 -4.14 1.08 -16.51
N LEU A 154 -5.09 1.11 -15.56
CA LEU A 154 -6.08 0.03 -15.42
C LEU A 154 -7.00 -0.06 -16.65
N GLN A 155 -7.42 1.07 -17.20
CA GLN A 155 -8.21 1.11 -18.42
C GLN A 155 -7.44 0.50 -19.61
N ASP A 156 -6.14 0.80 -19.75
CA ASP A 156 -5.28 0.22 -20.78
C ASP A 156 -5.14 -1.31 -20.63
N LEU A 157 -4.97 -1.81 -19.39
CA LEU A 157 -4.94 -3.25 -19.10
C LEU A 157 -6.23 -3.98 -19.48
N LEU A 158 -7.35 -3.26 -19.52
CA LEU A 158 -8.66 -3.78 -19.91
C LEU A 158 -8.94 -3.67 -21.42
N GLY A 159 -7.94 -3.32 -22.23
CA GLY A 159 -8.10 -3.13 -23.67
C GLY A 159 -8.73 -1.78 -24.03
N ALA A 160 -8.54 -0.76 -23.19
CA ALA A 160 -9.00 0.61 -23.38
C ALA A 160 -10.51 0.73 -23.70
N PRO A 161 -11.41 0.24 -22.83
CA PRO A 161 -12.85 0.35 -23.05
C PRO A 161 -13.27 1.81 -23.26
N ALA A 162 -14.11 2.04 -24.27
CA ALA A 162 -14.58 3.38 -24.63
C ALA A 162 -15.48 3.96 -23.52
N LYS A 163 -15.44 5.29 -23.35
CA LYS A 163 -16.37 5.99 -22.45
C LYS A 163 -17.83 5.65 -22.82
N GLY A 164 -18.62 5.27 -21.84
CA GLY A 164 -20.01 4.81 -21.99
C GLY A 164 -20.16 3.29 -22.13
N SER A 165 -19.07 2.52 -22.26
CA SER A 165 -19.15 1.06 -22.23
C SER A 165 -19.47 0.56 -20.83
N ASP A 166 -20.31 -0.47 -20.74
CA ASP A 166 -20.55 -1.19 -19.49
C ASP A 166 -19.30 -2.02 -19.12
N VAL A 167 -18.84 -1.87 -17.88
CA VAL A 167 -17.82 -2.73 -17.28
C VAL A 167 -18.44 -3.55 -16.16
N GLN A 168 -17.94 -4.76 -15.96
CA GLN A 168 -18.44 -5.64 -14.92
C GLN A 168 -17.48 -5.63 -13.72
N LEU A 169 -18.01 -5.42 -12.52
CA LEU A 169 -17.25 -5.47 -11.27
C LEU A 169 -17.60 -6.73 -10.49
N PHE A 170 -16.59 -7.33 -9.89
CA PHE A 170 -16.67 -8.54 -9.09
C PHE A 170 -15.99 -8.33 -7.74
N GLY A 171 -16.62 -8.77 -6.67
CA GLY A 171 -16.09 -8.61 -5.32
C GLY A 171 -16.67 -9.64 -4.36
N ALA A 172 -15.95 -9.87 -3.25
CA ALA A 172 -16.49 -10.61 -2.12
C ALA A 172 -17.36 -9.65 -1.29
N SER A 173 -18.63 -9.99 -1.07
CA SER A 173 -19.49 -9.23 -0.17
C SER A 173 -19.01 -9.32 1.28
N TYR A 174 -19.53 -8.45 2.14
CA TYR A 174 -19.22 -8.48 3.58
C TYR A 174 -19.71 -9.74 4.28
N VAL A 175 -20.62 -10.49 3.63
CA VAL A 175 -21.12 -11.79 4.06
C VAL A 175 -20.34 -12.94 3.37
N ASN A 176 -19.14 -12.66 2.87
CA ASN A 176 -18.21 -13.60 2.26
C ASN A 176 -18.77 -14.38 1.07
N ARG A 177 -19.70 -13.76 0.32
CA ARG A 177 -20.27 -14.32 -0.92
C ARG A 177 -19.72 -13.61 -2.15
N LEU A 178 -19.70 -14.29 -3.29
CA LEU A 178 -19.39 -13.62 -4.55
C LEU A 178 -20.54 -12.69 -4.96
N ASN A 179 -20.22 -11.47 -5.37
CA ASN A 179 -21.18 -10.56 -5.97
C ASN A 179 -20.61 -9.90 -7.22
N ALA A 180 -21.51 -9.52 -8.12
CA ALA A 180 -21.23 -8.98 -9.43
C ALA A 180 -22.18 -7.83 -9.77
N ILE A 181 -21.69 -6.72 -10.30
CA ILE A 181 -22.52 -5.62 -10.80
C ILE A 181 -21.98 -5.09 -12.13
N GLU A 182 -22.85 -4.50 -12.94
CA GLU A 182 -22.48 -3.80 -14.17
C GLU A 182 -22.62 -2.29 -13.98
N ALA A 183 -21.70 -1.52 -14.54
CA ALA A 183 -21.73 -0.07 -14.46
C ALA A 183 -21.08 0.60 -15.68
N PRO A 184 -21.61 1.73 -16.15
CA PRO A 184 -21.01 2.46 -17.27
C PRO A 184 -19.69 3.12 -16.86
N LEU A 185 -18.68 2.99 -17.72
CA LEU A 185 -17.42 3.71 -17.60
C LEU A 185 -17.60 5.17 -18.03
N THR A 186 -17.48 6.12 -17.09
CA THR A 186 -17.76 7.55 -17.36
C THR A 186 -16.53 8.38 -17.67
N GLY A 187 -15.34 7.84 -17.40
CA GLY A 187 -14.08 8.49 -17.67
C GLY A 187 -12.92 7.79 -16.98
N SER A 188 -11.78 8.47 -16.98
CA SER A 188 -10.59 8.00 -16.29
C SER A 188 -10.02 9.05 -15.35
N PHE A 189 -9.24 8.59 -14.39
CA PHE A 189 -8.52 9.45 -13.45
C PHE A 189 -7.07 8.98 -13.28
N SER A 190 -6.33 9.70 -12.45
CA SER A 190 -5.01 9.31 -11.96
C SER A 190 -5.05 9.40 -10.44
N THR A 191 -4.58 8.35 -9.76
CA THR A 191 -4.34 8.37 -8.31
C THR A 191 -3.21 9.33 -7.96
N GLY A 192 -2.30 9.57 -8.92
CA GLY A 192 -1.07 10.31 -8.72
C GLY A 192 0.02 9.46 -8.08
N ILE A 193 -0.18 8.14 -7.97
CA ILE A 193 0.74 7.20 -7.34
C ILE A 193 0.97 6.01 -8.27
N GLU A 194 2.16 5.93 -8.85
CA GLU A 194 2.54 4.92 -9.84
C GLU A 194 2.24 3.47 -9.39
N ALA A 195 2.45 3.15 -8.11
CA ALA A 195 2.28 1.81 -7.56
C ALA A 195 0.82 1.30 -7.53
N ILE A 196 -0.16 2.18 -7.72
CA ILE A 196 -1.59 1.84 -7.71
C ILE A 196 -2.34 2.37 -8.94
N GLU A 197 -1.64 2.95 -9.92
CA GLU A 197 -2.26 3.38 -11.17
C GLU A 197 -2.78 2.20 -12.00
N ASP A 198 -2.25 1.00 -11.82
CA ASP A 198 -2.70 -0.21 -12.51
C ASP A 198 -3.95 -0.85 -11.88
N LYS A 199 -4.46 -0.31 -10.75
CA LYS A 199 -5.57 -0.91 -9.98
C LYS A 199 -6.65 0.09 -9.54
N GLY A 200 -6.50 1.40 -9.71
CA GLY A 200 -7.42 2.36 -9.12
C GLY A 200 -8.81 2.38 -9.78
N LEU A 201 -9.86 2.30 -8.95
CA LEU A 201 -11.26 2.46 -9.36
C LEU A 201 -11.97 3.44 -8.42
N LYS A 202 -12.76 4.36 -8.99
CA LYS A 202 -13.67 5.23 -8.22
C LYS A 202 -15.10 5.01 -8.66
N ALA A 203 -16.00 4.95 -7.70
CA ALA A 203 -17.41 4.74 -7.94
C ALA A 203 -18.26 5.51 -6.91
N PRO A 204 -19.54 5.78 -7.21
CA PRO A 204 -20.50 6.20 -6.22
C PRO A 204 -20.52 5.25 -5.02
N LEU A 205 -20.65 5.80 -3.81
CA LEU A 205 -20.75 5.00 -2.59
C LEU A 205 -21.83 3.90 -2.69
N THR A 206 -23.00 4.25 -3.23
CA THR A 206 -24.14 3.34 -3.40
C THR A 206 -23.83 2.16 -4.32
N LEU A 207 -23.00 2.36 -5.33
CA LEU A 207 -22.58 1.33 -6.27
C LEU A 207 -21.68 0.30 -5.59
N LEU A 208 -20.72 0.75 -4.77
CA LEU A 208 -19.89 -0.17 -3.99
C LEU A 208 -20.64 -0.83 -2.84
N GLN A 209 -21.57 -0.13 -2.18
CA GLN A 209 -22.47 -0.75 -1.19
C GLN A 209 -23.29 -1.88 -1.81
N SER A 210 -23.75 -1.69 -3.05
CA SER A 210 -24.43 -2.74 -3.83
C SER A 210 -23.50 -3.89 -4.22
N LEU A 211 -22.24 -3.61 -4.57
CA LEU A 211 -21.23 -4.64 -4.85
C LEU A 211 -20.87 -5.46 -3.61
N TYR A 212 -20.71 -4.80 -2.46
CA TYR A 212 -20.27 -5.45 -1.23
C TYR A 212 -21.42 -5.94 -0.34
N ASP A 213 -22.67 -5.74 -0.76
CA ASP A 213 -23.91 -6.06 -0.02
C ASP A 213 -23.85 -5.57 1.43
N THR A 214 -23.58 -4.27 1.61
CA THR A 214 -23.40 -3.66 2.92
C THR A 214 -23.86 -2.21 2.95
N ASP A 215 -24.43 -1.80 4.08
CA ASP A 215 -24.70 -0.40 4.43
C ASP A 215 -23.57 0.23 5.26
N ALA A 216 -22.62 -0.60 5.71
CA ALA A 216 -21.47 -0.13 6.47
C ALA A 216 -20.45 0.55 5.55
N VAL A 217 -19.65 1.44 6.12
CA VAL A 217 -18.62 2.18 5.38
C VAL A 217 -17.27 1.98 6.05
N SER A 218 -16.22 1.88 5.25
CA SER A 218 -14.87 1.66 5.74
C SER A 218 -14.39 2.76 6.68
N ARG A 219 -14.77 4.01 6.39
CA ARG A 219 -14.36 5.19 7.15
C ARG A 219 -15.25 6.38 6.84
N VAL A 220 -15.21 7.36 7.74
CA VAL A 220 -15.76 8.70 7.52
C VAL A 220 -14.60 9.66 7.27
N VAL A 221 -14.67 10.50 6.24
CA VAL A 221 -13.65 11.49 5.93
C VAL A 221 -14.16 12.89 6.20
N VAL A 222 -13.32 13.73 6.78
CA VAL A 222 -13.63 15.11 7.16
C VAL A 222 -12.68 16.07 6.47
N GLN A 223 -13.26 17.02 5.75
CA GLN A 223 -12.54 18.13 5.15
C GLN A 223 -12.56 19.34 6.08
N LEU A 224 -11.38 19.94 6.28
CA LEU A 224 -11.17 21.17 7.04
C LEU A 224 -10.90 22.36 6.11
N ASP A 225 -10.87 23.55 6.68
CA ASP A 225 -10.47 24.80 6.03
C ASP A 225 -8.98 24.84 5.63
N ASP A 226 -8.09 24.34 6.51
CA ASP A 226 -6.64 24.30 6.33
C ASP A 226 -6.05 22.99 6.85
N ARG A 227 -5.09 22.43 6.10
CA ARG A 227 -4.42 21.17 6.45
C ARG A 227 -3.60 21.24 7.75
N GLY A 228 -3.14 22.42 8.14
CA GLY A 228 -2.40 22.67 9.38
C GLY A 228 -3.26 22.45 10.64
N ASN A 229 -4.59 22.57 10.52
CA ASN A 229 -5.52 22.31 11.62
C ASN A 229 -5.79 20.82 11.84
N ALA A 230 -5.37 19.93 10.94
CA ALA A 230 -5.72 18.50 10.96
C ALA A 230 -5.32 17.80 12.26
N ALA A 231 -4.14 18.09 12.82
CA ALA A 231 -3.67 17.45 14.05
C ALA A 231 -4.48 17.88 15.28
N ALA A 232 -4.69 19.19 15.46
CA ALA A 232 -5.48 19.72 16.57
C ALA A 232 -6.96 19.30 16.47
N TYR A 233 -7.51 19.29 15.26
CA TYR A 233 -8.87 18.82 15.00
C TYR A 233 -9.02 17.32 15.29
N ARG A 234 -8.06 16.50 14.84
CA ARG A 234 -8.01 15.06 15.14
C ARG A 234 -8.08 14.82 16.65
N ASP A 235 -7.26 15.52 17.44
CA ASP A 235 -7.22 15.34 18.89
C ASP A 235 -8.54 15.74 19.56
N ALA A 236 -9.15 16.85 19.11
CA ALA A 236 -10.44 17.29 19.59
C ALA A 236 -11.57 16.30 19.25
N LEU A 237 -11.60 15.78 18.02
CA LEU A 237 -12.60 14.80 17.57
C LEU A 237 -12.41 13.45 18.26
N ALA A 238 -11.17 12.97 18.38
CA ALA A 238 -10.84 11.74 19.11
C ALA A 238 -11.30 11.83 20.57
N ALA A 239 -11.02 12.93 21.26
CA ALA A 239 -11.44 13.12 22.65
C ALA A 239 -12.96 13.22 22.82
N ARG A 240 -13.72 13.65 21.80
CA ARG A 240 -15.19 13.67 21.81
C ARG A 240 -15.75 12.26 21.59
N LEU A 241 -15.24 11.56 20.58
CA LEU A 241 -15.62 10.18 20.27
C LEU A 241 -15.30 9.23 21.43
N GLU A 242 -14.14 9.36 22.06
CA GLU A 242 -13.73 8.53 23.19
C GLU A 242 -14.65 8.73 24.41
N ARG A 243 -15.16 9.95 24.64
CA ARG A 243 -16.13 10.20 25.71
C ARG A 243 -17.49 9.58 25.46
N GLN A 244 -17.91 9.47 24.20
CA GLN A 244 -19.23 8.95 23.84
C GLN A 244 -19.22 7.42 23.64
N ALA A 245 -18.13 6.87 23.10
CA ALA A 245 -17.94 5.44 22.88
C ALA A 245 -16.46 5.07 23.09
N PRO A 246 -16.04 4.81 24.34
CA PRO A 246 -14.65 4.51 24.67
C PRO A 246 -14.09 3.33 23.89
N GLY A 247 -12.91 3.51 23.28
CA GLY A 247 -12.20 2.47 22.55
C GLY A 247 -12.89 1.96 21.29
N ARG A 248 -13.91 2.66 20.78
CA ARG A 248 -14.67 2.21 19.60
C ARG A 248 -14.13 2.75 18.28
N TYR A 249 -13.51 3.93 18.32
CA TYR A 249 -13.07 4.67 17.13
C TYR A 249 -11.57 4.95 17.15
N GLU A 250 -11.02 5.12 15.95
CA GLU A 250 -9.68 5.63 15.74
C GLU A 250 -9.74 6.81 14.76
N VAL A 251 -9.15 7.94 15.16
CA VAL A 251 -9.14 9.17 14.36
C VAL A 251 -7.73 9.40 13.85
N THR A 252 -7.56 9.40 12.54
CA THR A 252 -6.28 9.56 11.86
C THR A 252 -6.29 10.79 10.96
N THR A 253 -5.11 11.17 10.50
CA THR A 253 -4.89 12.29 9.57
C THR A 253 -4.34 11.77 8.25
N TRP A 254 -4.40 12.60 7.21
CA TRP A 254 -3.88 12.28 5.87
C TRP A 254 -2.41 11.81 5.84
N ASN A 255 -1.60 12.19 6.83
CA ASN A 255 -0.20 11.81 6.96
C ASN A 255 0.05 10.57 7.86
N HIS A 256 -1.00 9.81 8.20
CA HIS A 256 -0.85 8.56 8.94
C HIS A 256 -0.12 7.51 8.09
N PRO A 257 0.79 6.67 8.65
CA PRO A 257 1.62 5.75 7.87
C PRO A 257 0.85 4.76 6.98
N GLN A 258 -0.35 4.33 7.38
CA GLN A 258 -1.19 3.37 6.67
C GLN A 258 -1.99 4.02 5.52
N ILE A 259 -2.16 5.35 5.57
CA ILE A 259 -2.96 6.11 4.60
C ILE A 259 -2.05 6.83 3.61
N GLY A 260 -1.06 7.55 4.14
CA GLY A 260 -0.05 8.28 3.40
C GLY A 260 1.29 7.58 3.43
N GLN A 261 1.35 6.24 3.34
CA GLN A 261 2.62 5.50 3.42
C GLN A 261 3.67 6.06 2.47
N LEU A 262 3.28 6.30 1.22
CA LEU A 262 4.14 6.93 0.23
C LEU A 262 4.61 8.30 0.72
N TYR A 263 3.71 9.13 1.25
CA TYR A 263 4.06 10.44 1.81
C TYR A 263 5.08 10.33 2.94
N VAL A 264 4.82 9.49 3.94
CA VAL A 264 5.66 9.35 5.14
C VAL A 264 7.04 8.80 4.77
N SER A 265 7.10 7.73 3.98
CA SER A 265 8.38 7.13 3.57
C SER A 265 9.19 8.06 2.66
N PHE A 266 8.52 8.72 1.72
CA PHE A 266 9.19 9.63 0.78
C PHE A 266 9.69 10.90 1.47
N MET A 267 8.87 11.53 2.33
CA MET A 267 9.31 12.67 3.13
C MET A 267 10.36 12.28 4.16
N GLY A 268 10.29 11.08 4.76
CA GLY A 268 11.32 10.55 5.64
C GLY A 268 12.69 10.46 4.94
N PHE A 269 12.72 9.94 3.71
CA PHE A 269 13.92 9.92 2.88
C PHE A 269 14.45 11.33 2.56
N PHE A 270 13.58 12.26 2.13
CA PHE A 270 13.99 13.64 1.84
C PHE A 270 14.50 14.38 3.08
N ASN A 271 13.86 14.21 4.23
CA ASN A 271 14.30 14.80 5.50
C ASN A 271 15.65 14.22 5.94
N MET A 272 15.89 12.92 5.71
CA MET A 272 17.19 12.29 5.97
C MET A 272 18.27 12.86 5.05
N VAL A 273 18.01 12.97 3.74
CA VAL A 273 18.95 13.58 2.78
C VAL A 273 19.20 15.05 3.13
N PHE A 274 18.17 15.81 3.53
CA PHE A 274 18.30 17.18 3.99
C PHE A 274 19.16 17.30 5.25
N ALA A 275 18.91 16.47 6.26
CA ALA A 275 19.72 16.45 7.46
C ALA A 275 21.18 16.08 7.13
N PHE A 276 21.40 15.13 6.24
CA PHE A 276 22.74 14.72 5.80
C PHE A 276 23.46 15.84 5.02
N THR A 277 22.87 16.36 3.95
CA THR A 277 23.44 17.42 3.12
C THR A 277 23.60 18.73 3.90
N GLY A 278 22.61 19.09 4.73
CA GLY A 278 22.68 20.22 5.64
C GLY A 278 23.85 20.10 6.62
N THR A 279 24.09 18.91 7.16
CA THR A 279 25.28 18.63 8.00
C THR A 279 26.58 18.81 7.23
N VAL A 280 26.67 18.26 6.01
CA VAL A 280 27.87 18.40 5.16
C VAL A 280 28.15 19.87 4.84
N VAL A 281 27.15 20.62 4.39
CA VAL A 281 27.28 22.06 4.09
C VAL A 281 27.66 22.86 5.34
N PHE A 282 27.09 22.52 6.49
CA PHE A 282 27.42 23.12 7.77
C PHE A 282 28.89 22.88 8.15
N VAL A 283 29.37 21.64 8.03
CA VAL A 283 30.77 21.26 8.32
C VAL A 283 31.74 21.95 7.36
N ILE A 284 31.42 22.00 6.07
CA ILE A 284 32.22 22.72 5.07
C ILE A 284 32.30 24.20 5.44
N SER A 285 31.16 24.85 5.68
CA SER A 285 31.09 26.28 6.03
C SER A 285 31.88 26.59 7.31
N LEU A 286 31.73 25.74 8.34
CA LEU A 286 32.46 25.85 9.59
C LEU A 286 33.97 25.74 9.35
N THR A 287 34.42 24.74 8.59
CA THR A 287 35.83 24.50 8.29
C THR A 287 36.42 25.64 7.46
N THR A 288 35.69 26.15 6.47
CA THR A 288 36.07 27.32 5.67
C THR A 288 36.31 28.53 6.56
N ILE A 289 35.39 28.81 7.49
CA ILE A 289 35.54 29.95 8.39
C ILE A 289 36.67 29.74 9.40
N GLN A 290 36.85 28.53 9.92
CA GLN A 290 37.98 28.21 10.79
C GLN A 290 39.30 28.47 10.05
N HIS A 291 39.40 28.04 8.80
CA HIS A 291 40.56 28.29 7.93
C HIS A 291 40.77 29.81 7.71
N THR A 292 39.73 30.55 7.34
CA THR A 292 39.79 31.99 7.11
C THR A 292 40.20 32.76 8.38
N VAL A 293 39.59 32.47 9.53
CA VAL A 293 39.90 33.13 10.80
C VAL A 293 41.32 32.79 11.23
N ALA A 294 41.76 31.53 11.07
CA ALA A 294 43.13 31.13 11.40
C ALA A 294 44.18 31.89 10.57
N MET A 295 43.94 32.01 9.26
CA MET A 295 44.79 32.79 8.36
C MET A 295 44.78 34.28 8.73
N ASN A 296 43.61 34.87 8.98
CA ASN A 296 43.49 36.29 9.36
C ASN A 296 44.23 36.63 10.67
N VAL A 297 44.19 35.72 11.64
CA VAL A 297 44.97 35.86 12.89
C VAL A 297 46.48 35.77 12.62
N ALA A 298 46.91 34.85 11.74
CA ALA A 298 48.32 34.69 11.38
C ALA A 298 48.88 35.91 10.62
N ASP A 299 48.13 36.44 9.66
CA ASP A 299 48.55 37.62 8.87
C ASP A 299 48.66 38.88 9.73
N ARG A 300 47.87 38.99 10.81
CA ARG A 300 47.79 40.18 11.69
C ARG A 300 48.50 40.02 13.03
N THR A 301 49.47 39.12 13.13
CA THR A 301 50.17 38.82 14.39
C THR A 301 50.81 40.07 15.02
N ARG A 302 51.39 40.97 14.20
CA ARG A 302 52.00 42.23 14.67
C ARG A 302 50.97 43.22 15.22
N GLU A 303 49.81 43.35 14.58
CA GLU A 303 48.70 44.20 15.04
C GLU A 303 48.11 43.66 16.36
N ILE A 304 47.95 42.34 16.49
CA ILE A 304 47.51 41.67 17.72
C ILE A 304 48.50 41.93 18.86
N GLY A 305 49.82 41.89 18.59
CA GLY A 305 50.86 42.20 19.56
C GLY A 305 50.77 43.63 20.11
N MET A 306 50.56 44.62 19.24
CA MET A 306 50.38 46.02 19.64
C MET A 306 49.11 46.22 20.49
N LEU A 307 47.98 45.63 20.07
CA LEU A 307 46.73 45.69 20.86
C LEU A 307 46.90 45.07 22.25
N ARG A 308 47.65 43.98 22.37
CA ARG A 308 47.97 43.36 23.66
C ARG A 308 48.88 44.24 24.53
N ALA A 309 49.87 44.92 23.93
CA ALA A 309 50.73 45.86 24.65
C ALA A 309 49.95 47.09 25.17
N MET A 310 48.92 47.53 24.44
CA MET A 310 47.99 48.58 24.87
C MET A 310 46.93 48.08 25.88
N GLY A 311 47.03 46.85 26.39
CA GLY A 311 46.16 46.34 27.45
C GLY A 311 44.87 45.63 27.00
N PHE A 312 44.69 45.34 25.70
CA PHE A 312 43.52 44.57 25.27
C PHE A 312 43.62 43.09 25.69
N SER A 313 42.57 42.60 26.34
CA SER A 313 42.50 41.20 26.76
C SER A 313 42.27 40.25 25.57
N ARG A 314 42.74 38.99 25.69
CA ARG A 314 42.57 37.95 24.66
C ARG A 314 41.10 37.74 24.27
N ARG A 315 40.17 37.89 25.22
CA ARG A 315 38.72 37.79 24.99
C ARG A 315 38.20 38.97 24.14
N LYS A 316 38.69 40.19 24.39
CA LYS A 316 38.32 41.37 23.58
C LYS A 316 38.82 41.23 22.15
N ILE A 317 40.06 40.76 21.97
CA ILE A 317 40.64 40.53 20.63
C ILE A 317 39.92 39.40 19.90
N ALA A 318 39.67 38.25 20.54
CA ALA A 318 38.89 37.16 19.93
C ALA A 318 37.46 37.63 19.55
N GLY A 319 36.83 38.44 20.40
CA GLY A 319 35.54 39.05 20.10
C GLY A 319 35.56 40.03 18.91
N LEU A 320 36.71 40.54 18.48
CA LEU A 320 36.81 41.33 17.25
C LEU A 320 36.62 40.42 16.02
N PHE A 321 37.37 39.32 15.96
CA PHE A 321 37.32 38.35 14.85
C PHE A 321 35.95 37.65 14.75
N VAL A 322 35.30 37.39 15.88
CA VAL A 322 33.92 36.86 15.89
C VAL A 322 32.95 37.85 15.25
N ARG A 323 33.06 39.15 15.56
CA ARG A 323 32.21 40.19 14.97
C ARG A 323 32.48 40.36 13.47
N GLU A 324 33.74 40.27 13.03
CA GLU A 324 34.08 40.24 11.59
C GLU A 324 33.42 39.06 10.89
N SER A 325 33.50 37.87 11.48
CA SER A 325 32.90 36.65 10.92
C SER A 325 31.37 36.73 10.85
N VAL A 326 30.73 37.27 11.89
CA VAL A 326 29.27 37.50 11.92
C VAL A 326 28.85 38.48 10.83
N LEU A 327 29.53 39.63 10.69
CA LEU A 327 29.23 40.59 9.63
C LEU A 327 29.40 39.98 8.24
N THR A 328 30.47 39.22 8.01
CA THR A 328 30.72 38.54 6.73
C THR A 328 29.59 37.55 6.40
N THR A 329 29.13 36.82 7.41
CA THR A 329 28.04 35.84 7.28
C THR A 329 26.72 36.52 6.98
N LEU A 330 26.41 37.63 7.65
CA LEU A 330 25.18 38.39 7.39
C LEU A 330 25.16 38.94 5.96
N ILE A 331 26.29 39.44 5.45
CA ILE A 331 26.40 39.88 4.05
C ILE A 331 26.18 38.70 3.11
N ALA A 332 26.83 37.56 3.35
CA ALA A 332 26.64 36.34 2.57
C ALA A 332 25.18 35.86 2.59
N ALA A 333 24.52 35.96 3.75
CA ALA A 333 23.12 35.60 3.93
C ALA A 333 22.16 36.50 3.16
N CYS A 334 22.35 37.82 3.20
CA CYS A 334 21.53 38.73 2.40
C CYS A 334 21.66 38.45 0.90
N VAL A 335 22.89 38.20 0.41
CA VAL A 335 23.14 37.85 -0.98
C VAL A 335 22.48 36.52 -1.34
N ALA A 336 22.70 35.48 -0.53
CA ALA A 336 22.10 34.16 -0.74
C ALA A 336 20.57 34.21 -0.74
N LEU A 337 19.97 34.97 0.18
CA LEU A 337 18.52 35.13 0.27
C LEU A 337 17.96 35.83 -0.97
N GLY A 338 18.60 36.92 -1.41
CA GLY A 338 18.22 37.63 -2.63
C GLY A 338 18.28 36.75 -3.87
N LEU A 339 19.36 35.97 -4.03
CA LEU A 339 19.47 34.99 -5.11
C LEU A 339 18.43 33.88 -5.00
N ALA A 340 18.13 33.37 -3.79
CA ALA A 340 17.13 32.33 -3.60
C ALA A 340 15.73 32.79 -4.02
N TYR A 341 15.32 33.99 -3.63
CA TYR A 341 14.06 34.59 -4.07
C TYR A 341 14.05 34.88 -5.57
N LEU A 342 15.17 35.34 -6.14
CA LEU A 342 15.29 35.54 -7.59
C LEU A 342 15.08 34.23 -8.37
N VAL A 343 15.68 33.13 -7.91
CA VAL A 343 15.47 31.79 -8.51
C VAL A 343 14.02 31.33 -8.34
N MET A 344 13.44 31.52 -7.15
CA MET A 344 12.03 31.18 -6.88
C MET A 344 11.07 31.90 -7.84
N TYR A 345 11.21 33.22 -7.99
CA TYR A 345 10.38 34.00 -8.92
C TYR A 345 10.67 33.65 -10.38
N GLY A 346 11.94 33.40 -10.73
CA GLY A 346 12.32 32.97 -12.08
C GLY A 346 11.65 31.66 -12.48
N ILE A 347 11.64 30.66 -11.59
CA ILE A 347 10.94 29.38 -11.83
C ILE A 347 9.43 29.62 -12.01
N LEU A 348 8.82 30.43 -11.16
CA LEU A 348 7.38 30.72 -11.21
C LEU A 348 6.96 31.34 -12.57
N LEU A 349 7.78 32.22 -13.15
CA LEU A 349 7.49 32.87 -14.43
C LEU A 349 7.60 31.92 -15.63
N THR A 350 8.40 30.85 -15.53
CA THR A 350 8.62 29.91 -16.64
C THR A 350 7.55 28.83 -16.77
N HIS A 351 6.67 28.67 -15.76
CA HIS A 351 5.68 27.59 -15.69
C HIS A 351 6.27 26.18 -15.97
N MET A 352 7.53 25.95 -15.60
CA MET A 352 8.18 24.67 -15.83
C MET A 352 7.44 23.53 -15.13
N GLN A 353 7.22 22.43 -15.86
CA GLN A 353 6.63 21.22 -15.31
C GLN A 353 7.72 20.22 -14.98
N THR A 354 7.59 19.55 -13.83
CA THR A 354 8.47 18.47 -13.40
C THR A 354 7.66 17.25 -13.02
N GLN A 355 8.18 16.06 -13.30
CA GLN A 355 7.62 14.82 -12.78
C GLN A 355 8.37 14.45 -11.51
N LEU A 356 7.65 14.34 -10.39
CA LEU A 356 8.23 13.90 -9.13
C LEU A 356 8.32 12.36 -9.12
N PRO A 357 9.38 11.78 -8.52
CA PRO A 357 9.50 10.33 -8.45
C PRO A 357 8.26 9.71 -7.80
N ARG A 358 7.74 8.62 -8.39
CA ARG A 358 6.52 7.90 -7.98
C ARG A 358 5.20 8.66 -8.11
N ILE A 359 5.21 9.87 -8.67
CA ILE A 359 4.01 10.63 -9.03
C ILE A 359 3.77 10.49 -10.54
N ALA A 360 2.61 9.97 -10.90
CA ALA A 360 2.29 9.63 -12.30
C ALA A 360 2.12 10.85 -13.22
N GLU A 361 1.87 12.04 -12.66
CA GLU A 361 1.59 13.25 -13.44
C GLU A 361 2.57 14.40 -13.16
N PRO A 362 2.81 15.25 -14.18
CA PRO A 362 3.66 16.43 -14.02
C PRO A 362 3.02 17.45 -13.07
N VAL A 363 3.83 18.03 -12.19
CA VAL A 363 3.46 19.12 -11.29
C VAL A 363 4.22 20.37 -11.70
N GLN A 364 3.60 21.55 -11.60
CA GLN A 364 4.29 22.81 -11.85
C GLN A 364 5.37 23.02 -10.78
N LEU A 365 6.64 23.09 -11.20
CA LEU A 365 7.76 23.31 -10.30
C LEU A 365 7.61 24.66 -9.62
N ALA A 366 7.66 24.68 -8.29
CA ALA A 366 7.72 25.89 -7.49
C ALA A 366 8.73 25.71 -6.36
N LEU A 367 9.18 26.81 -5.76
CA LEU A 367 9.92 26.79 -4.51
C LEU A 367 9.07 27.50 -3.46
N ASP A 368 8.79 26.84 -2.34
CA ASP A 368 8.06 27.45 -1.21
C ASP A 368 9.07 27.91 -0.16
N LEU A 369 9.38 29.21 -0.16
CA LEU A 369 10.35 29.85 0.75
C LEU A 369 9.66 30.84 1.69
N PRO A 370 8.99 30.36 2.75
CA PRO A 370 8.43 31.23 3.78
C PRO A 370 9.56 32.00 4.47
N LEU A 371 9.38 33.33 4.59
CA LEU A 371 10.40 34.24 5.13
C LEU A 371 10.84 33.84 6.54
N SER A 372 9.92 33.36 7.39
CA SER A 372 10.21 32.92 8.75
C SER A 372 11.25 31.80 8.82
N TRP A 373 11.14 30.81 7.92
CA TRP A 373 12.09 29.70 7.85
C TRP A 373 13.43 30.13 7.28
N ALA A 374 13.44 30.96 6.23
CA ALA A 374 14.67 31.49 5.67
C ALA A 374 15.46 32.28 6.72
N LEU A 375 14.79 33.11 7.51
CA LEU A 375 15.38 33.83 8.64
C LEU A 375 15.91 32.86 9.70
N ALA A 376 15.17 31.80 10.05
CA ALA A 376 15.63 30.79 11.00
C ALA A 376 16.92 30.09 10.54
N THR A 377 17.02 29.71 9.26
CA THR A 377 18.25 29.13 8.68
C THR A 377 19.44 30.09 8.79
N ILE A 378 19.23 31.39 8.51
CA ILE A 378 20.26 32.43 8.63
C ILE A 378 20.72 32.57 10.08
N VAL A 379 19.79 32.57 11.03
CA VAL A 379 20.12 32.64 12.47
C VAL A 379 20.97 31.44 12.89
N VAL A 380 20.56 30.22 12.54
CA VAL A 380 21.30 28.99 12.88
C VAL A 380 22.70 29.00 12.25
N ALA A 381 22.81 29.37 10.97
CA ALA A 381 24.10 29.50 10.29
C ALA A 381 25.00 30.54 10.99
N THR A 382 24.46 31.71 11.31
CA THR A 382 25.20 32.79 11.99
C THR A 382 25.70 32.36 13.37
N LEU A 383 24.88 31.63 14.15
CA LEU A 383 25.27 31.10 15.45
C LEU A 383 26.38 30.05 15.34
N GLY A 384 26.26 29.09 14.41
CA GLY A 384 27.29 28.08 14.18
C GLY A 384 28.63 28.69 13.76
N ILE A 385 28.58 29.71 12.91
CA ILE A 385 29.75 30.45 12.45
C ILE A 385 30.39 31.25 13.59
N ALA A 386 29.58 31.96 14.39
CA ALA A 386 30.08 32.69 15.55
C ALA A 386 30.76 31.75 16.56
N LEU A 387 30.21 30.55 16.78
CA LEU A 387 30.82 29.52 17.62
C LEU A 387 32.16 29.04 17.05
N GLY A 388 32.21 28.68 15.77
CA GLY A 388 33.44 28.26 15.09
C GLY A 388 34.54 29.32 15.15
N ALA A 389 34.20 30.57 14.84
CA ALA A 389 35.12 31.70 14.92
C ALA A 389 35.62 31.92 16.35
N THR A 390 34.74 31.77 17.36
CA THR A 390 35.12 31.92 18.78
C THR A 390 36.13 30.86 19.21
N VAL A 391 35.90 29.59 18.84
CA VAL A 391 36.78 28.46 19.17
C VAL A 391 38.16 28.68 18.54
N THR A 392 38.22 29.00 17.25
CA THR A 392 39.48 29.18 16.52
C THR A 392 40.25 30.40 17.01
N ALA A 393 39.59 31.55 17.17
CA ALA A 393 40.23 32.77 17.64
C ALA A 393 40.82 32.59 19.06
N ARG A 394 40.09 31.94 19.97
CA ARG A 394 40.60 31.65 21.32
C ARG A 394 41.81 30.72 21.31
N LYS A 395 41.76 29.63 20.52
CA LYS A 395 42.87 28.67 20.40
C LYS A 395 44.13 29.33 19.81
N ARG A 396 43.99 30.10 18.73
CA ARG A 396 45.12 30.73 18.01
C ARG A 396 45.74 31.93 18.73
N ILE A 397 44.95 32.74 19.43
CA ILE A 397 45.45 33.90 20.19
C ILE A 397 46.15 33.45 21.51
N GLY A 398 45.89 32.22 21.97
CA GLY A 398 46.37 31.69 23.24
C GLY A 398 47.51 30.66 23.18
N GLY A 399 47.69 29.95 22.05
CA GLY A 399 48.69 28.87 21.90
C GLY A 399 50.03 29.33 21.31
N LYS A 400 51.11 28.58 21.59
CA LYS A 400 52.36 28.68 20.79
C LYS A 400 51.99 28.37 19.33
N VAL A 401 52.34 29.28 18.42
CA VAL A 401 52.20 29.07 16.98
C VAL A 401 53.01 27.83 16.62
N LEU A 402 52.34 26.69 16.40
CA LEU A 402 53.00 25.51 15.84
C LEU A 402 53.38 25.87 14.41
N ALA A 403 54.68 26.09 14.21
CA ALA A 403 55.30 26.10 12.91
C ALA A 403 55.34 24.66 12.39
N ASP A 404 54.25 24.15 11.84
CA ASP A 404 54.32 23.01 10.92
C ASP A 404 53.04 22.83 10.09
N GLY A 405 53.22 22.86 8.77
CA GLY A 405 52.18 22.81 7.75
C GLY A 405 51.76 21.39 7.38
N LYS A 406 51.11 20.64 8.28
CA LYS A 406 50.48 19.35 7.92
C LYS A 406 49.01 19.31 8.34
N SER A 407 48.12 19.57 7.39
CA SER A 407 46.69 19.29 7.48
C SER A 407 46.44 17.78 7.39
N VAL A 408 45.61 17.22 8.27
CA VAL A 408 45.12 15.83 8.16
C VAL A 408 44.29 15.70 6.87
N PRO A 409 44.60 14.76 5.95
CA PRO A 409 43.92 14.69 4.66
C PRO A 409 42.52 14.09 4.78
N LEU A 410 41.54 14.82 4.23
CA LEU A 410 40.10 14.53 4.20
C LEU A 410 39.74 13.12 3.63
N THR A 411 40.66 12.52 2.89
CA THR A 411 40.49 11.26 2.15
C THR A 411 40.39 10.01 3.01
N ARG A 412 40.95 10.02 4.24
CA ARG A 412 40.94 8.83 5.13
C ARG A 412 39.63 8.59 5.89
N LEU A 413 38.75 9.59 5.95
CA LEU A 413 37.49 9.52 6.69
C LEU A 413 36.33 8.97 5.85
N LEU A 414 36.45 9.02 4.52
CA LEU A 414 35.41 8.62 3.55
C LEU A 414 35.51 7.15 3.11
N THR A 415 36.68 6.52 3.23
CA THR A 415 36.93 5.15 2.75
C THR A 415 36.50 4.06 3.73
N THR A 416 36.41 4.37 5.02
CA THR A 416 36.06 3.39 6.07
C THR A 416 34.57 3.08 6.14
N THR A 417 33.71 3.94 5.59
CA THR A 417 32.25 3.79 5.63
C THR A 417 31.70 2.88 4.52
N ALA A 418 32.44 2.71 3.42
CA ALA A 418 31.97 1.95 2.24
C ALA A 418 32.10 0.42 2.36
N CYS A 419 33.06 -0.09 3.15
CA CYS A 419 33.35 -1.53 3.21
C CYS A 419 32.38 -2.35 4.10
N LEU A 420 31.58 -1.71 4.95
CA LEU A 420 30.73 -2.42 5.92
C LEU A 420 29.43 -2.98 5.30
N VAL A 421 29.08 -2.56 4.08
CA VAL A 421 27.77 -2.84 3.46
C VAL A 421 27.77 -4.13 2.62
N LEU A 422 28.94 -4.65 2.23
CA LEU A 422 29.04 -5.69 1.19
C LEU A 422 28.99 -7.15 1.70
N THR A 423 29.13 -7.37 3.01
CA THR A 423 29.39 -8.72 3.58
C THR A 423 28.14 -9.52 3.98
N THR A 424 26.94 -8.96 3.84
CA THR A 424 25.69 -9.56 4.36
C THR A 424 24.91 -10.46 3.38
N LEU A 425 25.39 -10.69 2.16
CA LEU A 425 24.53 -11.20 1.07
C LEU A 425 24.74 -12.64 0.57
N LEU A 426 25.62 -13.45 1.14
CA LEU A 426 25.94 -14.76 0.55
C LEU A 426 26.07 -15.86 1.60
N THR A 427 24.99 -16.58 1.92
CA THR A 427 24.99 -18.04 2.18
C THR A 427 23.56 -18.58 2.34
N ILE A 428 23.28 -19.74 1.71
CA ILE A 428 22.25 -20.80 1.90
C ILE A 428 22.05 -21.37 0.48
N GLY A 429 22.21 -22.64 0.11
CA GLY A 429 22.23 -23.94 0.79
C GLY A 429 21.49 -24.92 -0.15
N HIS A 430 22.05 -26.09 -0.46
CA HIS A 430 21.41 -27.14 -1.29
C HIS A 430 21.43 -28.48 -0.55
N ALA A 431 20.35 -29.26 -0.67
CA ALA A 431 20.24 -30.62 -0.13
C ALA A 431 19.64 -31.57 -1.20
N HIS A 432 20.16 -32.80 -1.23
CA HIS A 432 19.85 -33.90 -2.17
C HIS A 432 18.60 -34.70 -1.78
N ALA A 433 17.96 -35.34 -2.76
CA ALA A 433 16.72 -36.12 -2.66
C ALA A 433 16.93 -37.64 -2.86
N GLU A 434 16.00 -38.43 -2.32
CA GLU A 434 15.93 -39.91 -2.30
C GLU A 434 14.96 -40.44 -3.39
N ASP A 435 15.10 -41.71 -3.81
CA ASP A 435 14.43 -42.32 -4.98
C ASP A 435 12.89 -42.30 -4.91
N ALA A 436 12.27 -41.58 -5.86
CA ALA A 436 10.84 -41.31 -5.92
C ALA A 436 10.08 -42.26 -6.89
N PRO A 437 8.83 -42.64 -6.56
CA PRO A 437 7.90 -43.31 -7.49
C PRO A 437 7.69 -42.51 -8.79
N SER A 438 7.43 -43.22 -9.90
CA SER A 438 7.18 -42.58 -11.19
C SER A 438 5.85 -41.80 -11.21
N GLU A 439 5.82 -40.73 -12.02
CA GLU A 439 4.66 -39.83 -12.13
C GLU A 439 3.37 -40.57 -12.53
N THR A 440 3.47 -41.55 -13.44
CA THR A 440 2.32 -42.33 -13.92
C THR A 440 1.60 -43.04 -12.79
N VAL A 441 2.36 -43.66 -11.87
CA VAL A 441 1.81 -44.35 -10.70
C VAL A 441 1.08 -43.36 -9.79
N MET A 442 1.69 -42.21 -9.54
CA MET A 442 1.08 -41.17 -8.70
C MET A 442 -0.20 -40.59 -9.33
N ARG A 443 -0.25 -40.43 -10.66
CA ARG A 443 -1.46 -39.99 -11.36
C ARG A 443 -2.60 -41.00 -11.23
N ASP A 444 -2.33 -42.29 -11.26
CA ASP A 444 -3.36 -43.32 -11.05
C ASP A 444 -3.90 -43.31 -9.62
N TRP A 445 -3.05 -43.04 -8.61
CA TRP A 445 -3.51 -42.83 -7.24
C TRP A 445 -4.46 -41.63 -7.15
N LEU A 446 -4.11 -40.51 -7.78
CA LEU A 446 -4.95 -39.32 -7.83
C LEU A 446 -6.29 -39.58 -8.53
N ARG A 447 -6.32 -40.33 -9.64
CA ARG A 447 -7.58 -40.67 -10.33
C ARG A 447 -8.53 -41.44 -9.42
N LYS A 448 -8.00 -42.36 -8.62
CA LYS A 448 -8.80 -43.14 -7.66
C LYS A 448 -9.36 -42.24 -6.55
N ALA A 449 -8.57 -41.29 -6.05
CA ALA A 449 -9.02 -40.30 -5.07
C ALA A 449 -10.07 -39.33 -5.67
N ASP A 450 -9.92 -38.92 -6.93
CA ASP A 450 -10.88 -38.05 -7.62
C ASP A 450 -12.24 -38.74 -7.83
N LEU A 451 -12.25 -40.03 -8.18
CA LEU A 451 -13.49 -40.82 -8.29
C LEU A 451 -14.31 -40.81 -7.01
N ALA A 452 -13.65 -40.97 -5.85
CA ALA A 452 -14.31 -40.95 -4.53
C ALA A 452 -14.85 -39.56 -4.13
N ARG A 453 -14.54 -38.50 -4.88
CA ARG A 453 -15.02 -37.12 -4.67
C ARG A 453 -15.92 -36.62 -5.80
N GLY A 454 -16.36 -37.50 -6.68
CA GLY A 454 -17.22 -37.15 -7.82
C GLY A 454 -16.49 -36.46 -8.97
N GLY A 455 -15.14 -36.48 -8.98
CA GLY A 455 -14.30 -35.93 -10.03
C GLY A 455 -14.55 -36.50 -11.42
N TRP A 456 -14.94 -37.78 -11.51
CA TRP A 456 -15.14 -38.49 -12.77
C TRP A 456 -16.44 -39.29 -12.77
N GLY A 457 -17.21 -39.25 -13.86
CA GLY A 457 -18.53 -39.90 -13.98
C GLY A 457 -19.68 -38.89 -13.98
N SER A 458 -20.90 -39.38 -13.80
CA SER A 458 -22.11 -38.55 -13.83
C SER A 458 -22.97 -38.77 -12.58
N TYR A 459 -23.17 -37.70 -11.81
CA TYR A 459 -23.79 -37.74 -10.48
C TYR A 459 -24.65 -36.50 -10.23
N LYS A 460 -25.52 -36.62 -9.22
CA LYS A 460 -26.17 -35.49 -8.57
C LYS A 460 -26.06 -35.63 -7.05
N TRP A 461 -25.96 -34.50 -6.35
CA TRP A 461 -26.02 -34.47 -4.90
C TRP A 461 -26.48 -33.09 -4.42
N ALA A 462 -26.93 -33.01 -3.18
CA ALA A 462 -27.09 -31.75 -2.48
C ALA A 462 -25.86 -31.52 -1.58
N LEU A 463 -25.33 -30.30 -1.61
CA LEU A 463 -24.15 -29.89 -0.87
C LEU A 463 -24.55 -28.79 0.12
N SER A 464 -24.45 -29.08 1.42
CA SER A 464 -24.64 -28.07 2.46
C SER A 464 -23.28 -27.58 2.93
N ILE A 465 -23.03 -26.27 2.85
CA ILE A 465 -21.79 -25.64 3.28
C ILE A 465 -22.11 -24.78 4.48
N HIS A 466 -21.58 -25.16 5.64
CA HIS A 466 -21.60 -24.34 6.84
C HIS A 466 -20.24 -23.63 6.97
N THR A 467 -20.24 -22.31 7.05
CA THR A 467 -19.04 -21.49 7.17
C THR A 467 -19.07 -20.70 8.46
N GLU A 468 -18.01 -20.84 9.26
CA GLU A 468 -17.75 -20.04 10.45
C GLU A 468 -16.65 -19.03 10.11
N ASP A 469 -16.94 -17.73 10.24
CA ASP A 469 -15.98 -16.65 10.05
C ASP A 469 -16.29 -15.48 11.02
N PRO A 470 -15.43 -14.45 11.11
CA PRO A 470 -15.66 -13.32 12.03
C PRO A 470 -16.90 -12.48 11.70
N ALA A 471 -17.43 -12.56 10.48
CA ALA A 471 -18.66 -11.86 10.09
C ALA A 471 -19.92 -12.62 10.53
N GLY A 472 -19.78 -13.90 10.87
CA GLY A 472 -20.80 -14.74 11.50
C GLY A 472 -21.01 -16.06 10.76
N ALA A 473 -21.65 -17.01 11.45
CA ALA A 473 -21.93 -18.31 10.87
C ALA A 473 -22.96 -18.20 9.72
N THR A 474 -22.64 -18.78 8.57
CA THR A 474 -23.55 -18.87 7.43
C THR A 474 -23.70 -20.30 6.96
N THR A 475 -24.89 -20.64 6.43
CA THR A 475 -25.14 -21.92 5.81
C THR A 475 -25.73 -21.69 4.43
N THR A 476 -25.12 -22.31 3.41
CA THR A 476 -25.58 -22.26 2.02
C THR A 476 -25.76 -23.67 1.50
N THR A 477 -26.89 -23.94 0.86
CA THR A 477 -27.17 -25.26 0.26
C THR A 477 -27.23 -25.14 -1.25
N TYR A 478 -26.53 -26.05 -1.93
CA TYR A 478 -26.49 -26.14 -3.38
C TYR A 478 -27.03 -27.49 -3.86
N ASP A 479 -27.77 -27.45 -4.97
CA ASP A 479 -28.02 -28.63 -5.80
C ASP A 479 -26.92 -28.73 -6.85
N ILE A 480 -26.16 -29.82 -6.82
CA ILE A 480 -25.03 -30.07 -7.71
C ILE A 480 -25.39 -31.16 -8.73
N ALA A 481 -25.16 -30.88 -10.00
CA ALA A 481 -25.16 -31.87 -11.08
C ALA A 481 -23.78 -31.94 -11.73
N VAL A 482 -23.27 -33.14 -11.98
CA VAL A 482 -21.95 -33.38 -12.59
C VAL A 482 -22.04 -34.38 -13.73
N ARG A 483 -21.27 -34.12 -14.78
CA ARG A 483 -21.04 -35.02 -15.91
C ARG A 483 -19.64 -34.83 -16.49
N ASP A 484 -18.83 -35.87 -16.43
CA ASP A 484 -17.50 -35.94 -17.06
C ASP A 484 -16.61 -34.72 -16.78
N GLY A 485 -16.63 -34.23 -15.53
CA GLY A 485 -15.84 -33.08 -15.09
C GLY A 485 -16.46 -31.71 -15.34
N LYS A 486 -17.67 -31.64 -15.90
CA LYS A 486 -18.51 -30.43 -15.89
C LYS A 486 -19.43 -30.49 -14.68
N ALA A 487 -19.67 -29.34 -14.05
CA ALA A 487 -20.55 -29.25 -12.89
C ALA A 487 -21.44 -28.00 -12.98
N LEU A 488 -22.67 -28.12 -12.50
CA LEU A 488 -23.58 -26.99 -12.30
C LEU A 488 -24.04 -27.01 -10.85
N ALA A 489 -23.74 -25.94 -10.12
CA ALA A 489 -24.23 -25.70 -8.77
C ALA A 489 -25.36 -24.67 -8.82
N ARG A 490 -26.51 -24.99 -8.22
CA ARG A 490 -27.65 -24.07 -8.08
C ARG A 490 -27.91 -23.81 -6.62
N THR A 491 -27.96 -22.54 -6.22
CA THR A 491 -28.25 -22.19 -4.82
C THR A 491 -29.71 -22.44 -4.50
N VAL A 492 -29.95 -23.27 -3.48
CA VAL A 492 -31.29 -23.62 -2.96
C VAL A 492 -31.61 -22.78 -1.73
N GLU A 493 -30.66 -22.67 -0.80
CA GLU A 493 -30.79 -21.87 0.42
C GLU A 493 -29.56 -21.00 0.66
N PRO A 494 -29.74 -19.80 1.26
CA PRO A 494 -31.01 -19.20 1.69
C PRO A 494 -31.82 -18.59 0.54
N LYS A 495 -33.14 -18.47 0.71
CA LYS A 495 -34.09 -18.03 -0.35
C LYS A 495 -33.73 -16.71 -1.04
N ARG A 496 -33.06 -15.78 -0.33
CA ARG A 496 -32.60 -14.49 -0.89
C ARG A 496 -31.69 -14.66 -2.12
N TYR A 497 -30.97 -15.78 -2.18
CA TYR A 497 -30.01 -16.08 -3.25
C TYR A 497 -30.49 -17.22 -4.16
N GLN A 498 -31.77 -17.57 -4.05
CA GLN A 498 -32.38 -18.57 -4.91
C GLN A 498 -32.33 -18.08 -6.37
N GLY A 499 -31.76 -18.89 -7.26
CA GLY A 499 -31.55 -18.53 -8.66
C GLY A 499 -30.10 -18.14 -9.00
N GLU A 500 -29.21 -18.00 -8.01
CA GLU A 500 -27.77 -17.95 -8.27
C GLU A 500 -27.25 -19.31 -8.76
N LYS A 501 -26.34 -19.27 -9.74
CA LYS A 501 -25.77 -20.50 -10.34
C LYS A 501 -24.28 -20.34 -10.59
N ILE A 502 -23.55 -21.44 -10.39
CA ILE A 502 -22.14 -21.57 -10.74
C ILE A 502 -22.01 -22.72 -11.74
N LEU A 503 -21.55 -22.43 -12.94
CA LEU A 503 -21.23 -23.42 -13.96
C LEU A 503 -19.73 -23.62 -14.04
N ILE A 504 -19.30 -24.87 -14.05
CA ILE A 504 -17.92 -25.28 -14.28
C ILE A 504 -17.92 -26.13 -15.53
N ALA A 505 -17.37 -25.59 -16.59
CA ALA A 505 -17.27 -26.25 -17.88
C ALA A 505 -15.80 -26.33 -18.29
N SER A 506 -15.25 -27.55 -18.24
CA SER A 506 -13.85 -27.86 -18.52
C SER A 506 -12.87 -27.15 -17.57
N ARG A 507 -12.53 -25.89 -17.88
CA ARG A 507 -11.55 -25.05 -17.16
C ARG A 507 -12.09 -23.65 -16.82
N ALA A 508 -13.22 -23.27 -17.38
CA ALA A 508 -13.87 -22.00 -17.11
C ALA A 508 -14.94 -22.19 -16.04
N MET A 509 -15.02 -21.23 -15.12
CA MET A 509 -16.07 -21.17 -14.12
C MET A 509 -16.87 -19.91 -14.38
N TRP A 510 -18.19 -20.03 -14.38
CA TRP A 510 -19.10 -18.94 -14.68
C TRP A 510 -20.10 -18.78 -13.55
N TYR A 511 -20.40 -17.53 -13.20
CA TYR A 511 -21.40 -17.16 -12.21
C TYR A 511 -22.51 -16.36 -12.86
N ILE A 512 -23.74 -16.60 -12.43
CA ILE A 512 -24.89 -15.77 -12.78
C ILE A 512 -25.79 -15.61 -11.57
N LYS A 513 -26.42 -14.44 -11.47
CA LYS A 513 -27.48 -14.14 -10.53
C LYS A 513 -28.63 -13.43 -11.25
N PRO A 514 -29.85 -13.43 -10.69
CA PRO A 514 -30.95 -12.66 -11.23
C PRO A 514 -30.57 -11.18 -11.43
N GLY A 515 -30.87 -10.64 -12.61
CA GLY A 515 -30.60 -9.25 -12.98
C GLY A 515 -29.29 -8.99 -13.75
N LEU A 516 -28.37 -9.97 -13.84
CA LEU A 516 -27.21 -9.85 -14.72
C LEU A 516 -27.60 -10.07 -16.19
N ARG A 517 -27.08 -9.23 -17.10
CA ARG A 517 -27.32 -9.35 -18.55
C ARG A 517 -26.52 -10.45 -19.23
N LYS A 518 -25.37 -10.83 -18.64
CA LYS A 518 -24.48 -11.88 -19.16
C LYS A 518 -23.86 -12.67 -18.00
N PRO A 519 -23.54 -13.97 -18.19
CA PRO A 519 -22.76 -14.73 -17.24
C PRO A 519 -21.36 -14.13 -17.06
N VAL A 520 -20.82 -14.30 -15.86
CA VAL A 520 -19.56 -13.73 -15.41
C VAL A 520 -18.51 -14.82 -15.31
N SER A 521 -17.33 -14.63 -15.90
CA SER A 521 -16.23 -15.58 -15.70
C SER A 521 -15.57 -15.38 -14.33
N ILE A 522 -15.37 -16.46 -13.57
CA ILE A 522 -14.60 -16.50 -12.32
C ILE A 522 -13.16 -16.92 -12.65
N SER A 523 -12.22 -16.01 -12.44
CA SER A 523 -10.78 -16.25 -12.62
C SER A 523 -10.24 -17.25 -11.58
N PRO A 524 -9.10 -17.92 -11.84
CA PRO A 524 -8.48 -18.83 -10.87
C PRO A 524 -8.29 -18.22 -9.47
N GLN A 525 -7.86 -16.96 -9.40
CA GLN A 525 -7.68 -16.23 -8.14
C GLN A 525 -9.00 -16.02 -7.39
N GLN A 526 -10.11 -15.77 -8.11
CA GLN A 526 -11.43 -15.57 -7.51
C GLN A 526 -12.08 -16.86 -6.99
N ARG A 527 -11.61 -18.03 -7.44
CA ARG A 527 -12.11 -19.29 -6.91
C ARG A 527 -11.76 -19.47 -5.45
N LEU A 528 -10.72 -18.79 -4.95
CA LEU A 528 -10.23 -18.91 -3.58
C LEU A 528 -10.93 -17.98 -2.57
N VAL A 529 -11.83 -17.11 -3.04
CA VAL A 529 -12.65 -16.22 -2.21
C VAL A 529 -13.64 -17.04 -1.38
N GLY A 530 -13.79 -16.68 -0.10
CA GLY A 530 -14.55 -17.46 0.89
C GLY A 530 -13.68 -18.41 1.71
N GLU A 531 -14.21 -18.94 2.80
CA GLU A 531 -13.52 -19.98 3.58
C GLU A 531 -13.46 -21.32 2.81
N ALA A 532 -14.55 -21.70 2.14
CA ALA A 532 -14.53 -22.71 1.07
C ALA A 532 -14.20 -22.06 -0.28
N ALA A 533 -13.28 -22.64 -1.05
CA ALA A 533 -13.05 -22.17 -2.41
C ALA A 533 -14.24 -22.59 -3.30
N ASN A 534 -14.67 -21.71 -4.21
CA ASN A 534 -15.70 -22.02 -5.22
C ASN A 534 -15.34 -23.25 -6.08
N GLY A 535 -14.04 -23.53 -6.23
CA GLY A 535 -13.56 -24.74 -6.89
C GLY A 535 -13.79 -26.04 -6.11
N ASP A 536 -13.99 -25.96 -4.79
CA ASP A 536 -14.24 -27.10 -3.89
C ASP A 536 -15.74 -27.42 -3.76
N ILE A 537 -16.62 -26.51 -4.22
CA ILE A 537 -18.09 -26.71 -4.28
C ILE A 537 -18.48 -27.76 -5.33
N ALA A 538 -17.58 -28.06 -6.27
CA ALA A 538 -17.80 -28.97 -7.37
C ALA A 538 -16.80 -30.14 -7.42
N ALA A 539 -17.05 -31.05 -8.37
CA ALA A 539 -16.16 -32.17 -8.66
C ALA A 539 -14.72 -31.71 -8.91
N THR A 540 -13.81 -32.10 -8.03
CA THR A 540 -12.37 -31.78 -8.13
C THR A 540 -11.63 -32.87 -8.91
N GLN A 541 -10.72 -32.47 -9.80
CA GLN A 541 -9.97 -33.38 -10.69
C GLN A 541 -8.45 -33.18 -10.55
N TYR A 542 -7.88 -33.61 -9.42
CA TYR A 542 -6.45 -33.41 -9.15
C TYR A 542 -5.54 -34.15 -10.13
N ALA A 543 -5.95 -35.34 -10.59
CA ALA A 543 -5.18 -36.12 -11.56
C ALA A 543 -5.04 -35.45 -12.93
N ARG A 544 -5.99 -34.57 -13.29
CA ARG A 544 -6.01 -33.80 -14.54
C ARG A 544 -5.26 -32.48 -14.38
N ASP A 545 -5.52 -31.76 -13.29
CA ASP A 545 -5.15 -30.35 -13.17
C ASP A 545 -3.76 -30.12 -12.56
N TYR A 546 -3.15 -31.15 -11.98
CA TYR A 546 -1.87 -31.05 -11.29
C TYR A 546 -0.85 -32.11 -11.73
N THR A 547 0.42 -31.81 -11.50
CA THR A 547 1.55 -32.73 -11.65
C THR A 547 2.04 -33.17 -10.26
N PRO A 548 1.98 -34.47 -9.93
CA PRO A 548 2.40 -34.96 -8.63
C PRO A 548 3.92 -35.10 -8.52
N LEU A 549 4.44 -34.67 -7.38
CA LEU A 549 5.80 -34.91 -6.91
C LEU A 549 5.72 -35.72 -5.62
N PHE A 550 6.45 -36.83 -5.55
CA PHE A 550 6.54 -37.60 -4.32
C PHE A 550 7.38 -36.86 -3.29
N VAL A 551 6.82 -36.61 -2.11
CA VAL A 551 7.54 -35.98 -0.99
C VAL A 551 7.99 -37.03 0.02
N GLY A 552 7.26 -38.15 0.14
CA GLY A 552 7.58 -39.22 1.07
C GLY A 552 6.33 -39.91 1.61
N SER A 553 6.49 -40.64 2.71
CA SER A 553 5.38 -41.25 3.47
C SER A 553 5.30 -40.65 4.87
N THR A 554 4.09 -40.51 5.42
CA THR A 554 3.87 -39.99 6.77
C THR A 554 2.57 -40.52 7.36
N GLN A 555 2.36 -40.39 8.67
CA GLN A 555 1.07 -40.68 9.30
C GLN A 555 0.27 -39.39 9.51
N VAL A 556 -1.03 -39.46 9.22
CA VAL A 556 -1.99 -38.39 9.53
C VAL A 556 -3.13 -39.02 10.34
N ASN A 557 -3.31 -38.59 11.60
CA ASN A 557 -4.34 -39.10 12.52
C ASN A 557 -4.39 -40.64 12.62
N GLY A 558 -3.23 -41.29 12.67
CA GLY A 558 -3.11 -42.75 12.76
C GLY A 558 -3.30 -43.52 11.44
N VAL A 559 -3.47 -42.82 10.32
CA VAL A 559 -3.56 -43.42 8.96
C VAL A 559 -2.23 -43.26 8.23
N ASP A 560 -1.66 -44.38 7.75
CA ASP A 560 -0.45 -44.36 6.94
C ASP A 560 -0.73 -43.77 5.56
N CYS A 561 -0.07 -42.65 5.23
CA CYS A 561 -0.32 -41.90 4.01
C CYS A 561 0.92 -41.78 3.10
N TYR A 562 0.71 -41.75 1.80
CA TYR A 562 1.63 -41.14 0.83
C TYR A 562 1.46 -39.62 0.87
N LYS A 563 2.57 -38.89 0.90
CA LYS A 563 2.61 -37.43 0.86
C LYS A 563 3.07 -36.99 -0.53
N LEU A 564 2.18 -36.36 -1.28
CA LEU A 564 2.46 -35.82 -2.60
C LEU A 564 2.42 -34.29 -2.58
N LYS A 565 3.35 -33.63 -3.26
CA LYS A 565 3.23 -32.22 -3.60
C LYS A 565 2.70 -32.14 -5.03
N LEU A 566 1.52 -31.56 -5.19
CA LEU A 566 0.84 -31.37 -6.46
C LEU A 566 1.13 -29.94 -6.92
N ASN A 567 1.80 -29.77 -8.05
CA ASN A 567 2.01 -28.45 -8.66
C ASN A 567 0.98 -28.24 -9.77
N ALA A 568 0.41 -27.05 -9.88
CA ALA A 568 -0.55 -26.73 -10.94
C ALA A 568 0.06 -27.03 -12.32
N ALA A 569 -0.59 -27.88 -13.11
CA ALA A 569 -0.14 -28.22 -14.46
C ALA A 569 -0.63 -27.20 -15.50
N THR A 570 -1.60 -26.36 -15.13
CA THR A 570 -2.17 -25.33 -16.01
C THR A 570 -2.44 -24.03 -15.24
N PRO A 571 -2.41 -22.86 -15.91
CA PRO A 571 -2.75 -21.58 -15.30
C PRO A 571 -4.20 -21.47 -14.77
N GLY A 572 -5.07 -22.42 -15.15
CA GLY A 572 -6.49 -22.45 -14.78
C GLY A 572 -6.82 -23.28 -13.55
N ALA A 573 -5.83 -23.83 -12.85
CA ALA A 573 -6.04 -24.60 -11.61
C ALA A 573 -6.50 -23.70 -10.45
N THR A 574 -7.31 -24.25 -9.54
CA THR A 574 -7.83 -23.48 -8.39
C THR A 574 -6.72 -23.08 -7.40
N TYR A 575 -5.76 -23.98 -7.15
CA TYR A 575 -4.64 -23.74 -6.25
C TYR A 575 -3.33 -23.83 -7.04
N GLU A 576 -2.30 -23.05 -6.69
CA GLU A 576 -0.98 -23.15 -7.33
C GLU A 576 -0.22 -24.41 -6.90
N GLY A 577 -0.41 -24.82 -5.65
CA GLY A 577 0.16 -26.06 -5.12
C GLY A 577 -0.68 -26.66 -4.00
N ILE A 578 -0.63 -27.99 -3.88
CA ILE A 578 -1.35 -28.76 -2.85
C ILE A 578 -0.39 -29.80 -2.28
N VAL A 579 -0.27 -29.90 -0.96
CA VAL A 579 0.33 -31.08 -0.33
C VAL A 579 -0.79 -32.05 0.01
N TYR A 580 -0.87 -33.15 -0.71
CA TYR A 580 -1.97 -34.10 -0.61
C TYR A 580 -1.53 -35.40 0.07
N TYR A 581 -2.34 -35.85 1.03
CA TYR A 581 -2.08 -37.02 1.84
C TYR A 581 -3.08 -38.11 1.46
N LEU A 582 -2.58 -39.18 0.83
CA LEU A 582 -3.37 -40.30 0.33
C LEU A 582 -3.17 -41.50 1.26
N ASP A 583 -4.23 -42.09 1.80
CA ASP A 583 -4.13 -43.34 2.55
C ASP A 583 -3.51 -44.44 1.68
N LYS A 584 -2.47 -45.10 2.18
CA LYS A 584 -1.76 -46.16 1.44
C LYS A 584 -2.65 -47.37 1.10
N ARG A 585 -3.69 -47.64 1.89
CA ARG A 585 -4.58 -48.79 1.70
C ARG A 585 -5.68 -48.49 0.70
N SER A 586 -6.44 -47.42 0.94
CA SER A 586 -7.59 -47.07 0.12
C SER A 586 -7.23 -46.22 -1.11
N LEU A 587 -6.11 -45.48 -1.06
CA LEU A 587 -5.70 -44.42 -1.98
C LEU A 587 -6.70 -43.26 -2.02
N MET A 588 -7.46 -43.05 -0.95
CA MET A 588 -8.32 -41.88 -0.79
C MET A 588 -7.58 -40.75 -0.10
N GLY A 589 -7.94 -39.51 -0.42
CA GLY A 589 -7.38 -38.35 0.26
C GLY A 589 -7.85 -38.28 1.69
N VAL A 590 -6.93 -38.22 2.65
CA VAL A 590 -7.20 -38.03 4.08
C VAL A 590 -7.12 -36.55 4.44
N LYS A 591 -6.14 -35.85 3.88
CA LYS A 591 -5.83 -34.45 4.15
C LYS A 591 -5.28 -33.76 2.91
N ALA A 592 -5.50 -32.45 2.76
CA ALA A 592 -4.85 -31.60 1.77
C ALA A 592 -4.41 -30.28 2.42
N ASP A 593 -3.15 -29.89 2.26
CA ASP A 593 -2.66 -28.55 2.62
C ASP A 593 -2.57 -27.71 1.35
N PHE A 594 -3.36 -26.64 1.27
CA PHE A 594 -3.38 -25.73 0.12
C PHE A 594 -2.34 -24.64 0.27
N LEU A 595 -1.53 -24.45 -0.77
CA LEU A 595 -0.39 -23.54 -0.78
C LEU A 595 -0.72 -22.22 -1.47
N THR A 596 -0.19 -21.14 -0.91
CA THR A 596 -0.10 -19.82 -1.54
C THR A 596 0.95 -19.83 -2.66
N ALA A 597 0.99 -18.78 -3.48
CA ALA A 597 2.00 -18.61 -4.52
C ALA A 597 3.44 -18.55 -3.98
N SER A 598 3.63 -18.11 -2.73
CA SER A 598 4.94 -18.14 -2.05
C SER A 598 5.29 -19.50 -1.44
N GLY A 599 4.41 -20.50 -1.56
CA GLY A 599 4.62 -21.87 -1.07
C GLY A 599 4.24 -22.10 0.39
N MET A 600 3.67 -21.11 1.09
CA MET A 600 3.17 -21.26 2.46
C MET A 600 1.76 -21.88 2.48
N VAL A 601 1.47 -22.72 3.48
CA VAL A 601 0.12 -23.27 3.69
C VAL A 601 -0.81 -22.17 4.19
N PHE A 602 -1.99 -22.02 3.59
CA PHE A 602 -3.00 -21.05 4.05
C PHE A 602 -4.36 -21.68 4.35
N LYS A 603 -4.67 -22.85 3.78
CA LYS A 603 -5.88 -23.64 4.09
C LYS A 603 -5.53 -25.11 4.24
N ILE A 604 -6.25 -25.80 5.11
CA ILE A 604 -6.09 -27.24 5.35
C ILE A 604 -7.47 -27.90 5.20
N ALA A 605 -7.58 -28.89 4.32
CA ALA A 605 -8.77 -29.72 4.19
C ALA A 605 -8.57 -31.11 4.78
N THR A 606 -9.60 -31.64 5.43
CA THR A 606 -9.71 -33.04 5.88
C THR A 606 -10.97 -33.66 5.30
N PHE A 607 -10.89 -34.94 4.91
CA PHE A 607 -11.97 -35.64 4.21
C PHE A 607 -12.48 -36.84 5.01
N GLU A 608 -13.78 -37.08 4.92
CA GLU A 608 -14.46 -38.25 5.48
C GLU A 608 -15.31 -38.94 4.40
N TYR A 609 -15.32 -40.27 4.39
CA TYR A 609 -15.97 -41.08 3.36
C TYR A 609 -17.06 -41.99 3.98
N GLY A 610 -18.18 -41.40 4.36
CA GLY A 610 -19.36 -42.11 4.88
C GLY A 610 -20.40 -42.48 3.82
N ASN A 611 -20.34 -41.89 2.61
CA ASN A 611 -21.28 -42.16 1.54
C ASN A 611 -20.84 -43.37 0.70
N LYS A 612 -21.81 -44.03 0.08
CA LYS A 612 -21.57 -45.07 -0.93
C LYS A 612 -22.47 -44.85 -2.14
N VAL A 613 -21.90 -45.03 -3.33
CA VAL A 613 -22.60 -44.87 -4.60
C VAL A 613 -22.45 -46.15 -5.41
N LYS A 614 -23.53 -46.59 -6.05
CA LYS A 614 -23.52 -47.79 -6.91
C LYS A 614 -23.28 -47.38 -8.36
N VAL A 615 -22.09 -47.68 -8.88
CA VAL A 615 -21.69 -47.39 -10.27
C VAL A 615 -21.44 -48.72 -10.99
N ASN A 616 -22.13 -48.95 -12.11
CA ASN A 616 -22.04 -50.20 -12.88
C ASN A 616 -22.20 -51.47 -12.01
N GLY A 617 -23.11 -51.42 -11.03
CA GLY A 617 -23.41 -52.54 -10.13
C GLY A 617 -22.45 -52.72 -8.94
N ARG A 618 -21.33 -51.99 -8.87
CA ARG A 618 -20.37 -52.05 -7.75
C ARG A 618 -20.56 -50.88 -6.79
N GLU A 619 -20.54 -51.15 -5.49
CA GLU A 619 -20.48 -50.08 -4.48
C GLU A 619 -19.10 -49.44 -4.48
N GLN A 620 -19.08 -48.11 -4.57
CA GLN A 620 -17.89 -47.30 -4.47
C GLN A 620 -18.07 -46.28 -3.34
N PRO A 621 -17.06 -46.08 -2.49
CA PRO A 621 -17.06 -45.06 -1.46
C PRO A 621 -17.08 -43.67 -2.08
N PHE A 622 -17.79 -42.75 -1.42
CA PHE A 622 -17.94 -41.37 -1.84
C PHE A 622 -17.80 -40.45 -0.61
N VAL A 623 -17.25 -39.26 -0.80
CA VAL A 623 -17.06 -38.28 0.27
C VAL A 623 -18.40 -37.94 0.93
N SER A 624 -18.45 -37.96 2.26
CA SER A 624 -19.61 -37.49 3.04
C SER A 624 -19.41 -36.09 3.58
N SER A 625 -18.15 -35.75 3.89
CA SER A 625 -17.84 -34.53 4.61
C SER A 625 -16.42 -34.09 4.27
N MET A 626 -16.25 -32.78 4.04
CA MET A 626 -14.96 -32.13 3.84
C MET A 626 -14.92 -30.89 4.73
N LYS A 627 -13.95 -30.84 5.65
CA LYS A 627 -13.73 -29.67 6.50
C LYS A 627 -12.52 -28.92 6.00
N ILE A 628 -12.67 -27.63 5.70
CA ILE A 628 -11.60 -26.72 5.29
C ILE A 628 -11.39 -25.72 6.42
N VAL A 629 -10.15 -25.58 6.89
CA VAL A 629 -9.78 -24.68 8.00
C VAL A 629 -8.72 -23.70 7.51
N ASN A 630 -8.83 -22.44 7.90
CA ASN A 630 -7.77 -21.46 7.64
C ASN A 630 -6.55 -21.76 8.53
N ALA A 631 -5.37 -21.89 7.92
CA ALA A 631 -4.17 -22.32 8.64
C ALA A 631 -3.71 -21.29 9.68
N ASN A 632 -3.97 -20.00 9.43
CA ASN A 632 -3.59 -18.91 10.33
C ASN A 632 -4.69 -18.57 11.35
N PHE A 633 -5.93 -18.99 11.08
CA PHE A 633 -7.11 -18.70 11.90
C PHE A 633 -7.95 -19.97 12.06
N PRO A 634 -7.57 -20.91 12.94
CA PRO A 634 -8.21 -22.23 13.03
C PRO A 634 -9.70 -22.21 13.44
N ASP A 635 -10.13 -21.10 14.03
CA ASP A 635 -11.51 -20.76 14.35
C ASP A 635 -12.37 -20.47 13.09
N ARG A 636 -11.74 -20.15 11.96
CA ARG A 636 -12.41 -19.94 10.67
C ARG A 636 -12.39 -21.21 9.84
N TYR A 637 -13.55 -21.73 9.52
CA TYR A 637 -13.66 -22.98 8.78
C TYR A 637 -14.92 -23.07 7.93
N SER A 638 -14.90 -23.96 6.95
CA SER A 638 -16.07 -24.39 6.20
C SER A 638 -16.22 -25.90 6.27
N GLN A 639 -17.42 -26.35 6.63
CA GLN A 639 -17.82 -27.75 6.64
C GLN A 639 -18.75 -28.00 5.46
N LEU A 640 -18.27 -28.76 4.48
CA LEU A 640 -19.01 -29.19 3.30
C LEU A 640 -19.60 -30.59 3.57
N GLN A 641 -20.92 -30.70 3.61
CA GLN A 641 -21.65 -31.96 3.79
C GLN A 641 -22.31 -32.39 2.49
N TYR A 642 -21.95 -33.57 2.01
CA TYR A 642 -22.44 -34.17 0.77
C TYR A 642 -23.60 -35.10 1.10
N VAL A 643 -24.81 -34.74 0.68
CA VAL A 643 -26.03 -35.49 0.98
C VAL A 643 -26.75 -35.91 -0.29
N GLN A 644 -27.52 -36.99 -0.21
CA GLN A 644 -28.33 -37.51 -1.32
C GLN A 644 -27.54 -37.79 -2.60
N VAL A 645 -26.30 -38.29 -2.46
CA VAL A 645 -25.44 -38.61 -3.60
C VAL A 645 -26.04 -39.76 -4.41
N ALA A 646 -26.28 -39.54 -5.70
CA ALA A 646 -26.83 -40.55 -6.59
C ALA A 646 -26.20 -40.46 -8.00
N PRO A 647 -26.05 -41.60 -8.71
CA PRO A 647 -25.76 -41.58 -10.13
C PRO A 647 -26.88 -40.82 -10.87
N SER A 648 -26.50 -40.00 -11.84
CA SER A 648 -27.43 -39.21 -12.64
C SER A 648 -26.85 -39.03 -14.03
N ASN A 649 -27.67 -38.89 -15.06
CA ASN A 649 -27.20 -38.61 -16.42
C ASN A 649 -27.80 -37.29 -16.94
N PRO A 650 -27.36 -36.13 -16.39
CA PRO A 650 -27.87 -34.84 -16.84
C PRO A 650 -27.52 -34.60 -18.32
N PRO A 651 -28.39 -33.94 -19.11
CA PRO A 651 -28.13 -33.67 -20.51
C PRO A 651 -26.94 -32.70 -20.67
N ASP A 652 -26.17 -32.83 -21.74
CA ASP A 652 -25.00 -31.97 -21.99
C ASP A 652 -25.37 -30.49 -22.11
N SER A 653 -26.59 -30.20 -22.58
CA SER A 653 -27.13 -28.83 -22.64
C SER A 653 -27.22 -28.18 -21.27
N LEU A 654 -27.31 -28.92 -20.16
CA LEU A 654 -27.32 -28.35 -18.81
C LEU A 654 -26.02 -27.61 -18.48
N PHE A 655 -24.92 -27.96 -19.16
CA PHE A 655 -23.59 -27.43 -18.91
C PHE A 655 -23.13 -26.43 -19.97
N ALA A 656 -24.04 -25.97 -20.85
CA ALA A 656 -23.75 -24.93 -21.83
C ALA A 656 -23.94 -23.54 -21.21
N LEU A 657 -23.14 -22.56 -21.66
CA LEU A 657 -23.12 -21.21 -21.09
C LEU A 657 -24.40 -20.43 -21.43
N ASP A 658 -24.90 -20.65 -22.64
CA ASP A 658 -26.10 -20.10 -23.26
C ASP A 658 -27.37 -20.51 -22.51
N THR A 659 -27.43 -21.74 -21.99
CA THR A 659 -28.52 -22.25 -21.14
C THR A 659 -28.51 -21.71 -19.71
N LEU A 660 -27.41 -21.10 -19.26
CA LEU A 660 -27.27 -20.58 -17.90
C LEU A 660 -28.26 -19.44 -17.62
N MET A 661 -28.65 -18.70 -18.66
CA MET A 661 -29.55 -17.54 -18.58
C MET A 661 -31.03 -17.88 -18.75
N THR A 662 -31.36 -18.99 -19.39
CA THR A 662 -32.74 -19.35 -19.77
C THR A 662 -33.41 -20.34 -18.81
N MET A 663 -32.61 -21.05 -18.01
CA MET A 663 -33.06 -21.88 -16.89
C MET A 663 -33.14 -21.06 -15.62
#